data_AF-A0A933Z8V9-F1
#
_entry.id   AF-A0A933Z8V9-F1
#
_cell.length_a   1.000
_cell.length_b   1.000
_cell.length_c   1.000
_cell.angle_alpha   90.00
_cell.angle_beta   90.00
_cell.angle_gamma   90.00
#
_symmetry.space_group_name_H-M   'P 1'
#
loop_
_entity.id
_entity.type
_entity.pdbx_description
1 polymer ?
#
loop_
_entity_poly.entity_id
_entity_poly.type
_entity_poly.pdbx_seq_one_letter_code
_entity_poly.pdbx_strand_id
1 'polypeptide(L)'
;MVHERSSSGLLVALACLLPNLLGGCAGGLAGPAQPASLFRPTPPEAADAAAGRGMCPMVGLTAGEQKVRLTLEGDVVFDTDRHDLKPAAVAGLAKIKASFINTHPGARVSVEGHTDDRGSVDYNLALSDRRAGSVASWFEQNGIAGDRVARRGYGKAFPKVPNVSDANRAKNRRVEIVVAWGNEASPAAVAPSCPGVQACCDLGSPAGCLGSSLGPDGWGGDLSIHGMEDTQGALRLNPCRATRSPAVWITSTDENKVARLDEQDGKEVFRVPTWGRFPQRTAVAADGSVWITNRNSGSYVHLAPDGKLLCSSPYKTCLTRAAAIDSQGFAWIGCHDKKELIQVDPSRVEGTTEVSGEGDQKVNAPMCKEVGRVKLEHSAPYGLAADRSGGMWTGADQGEISKIDTAARRVVLEINPKDDPKLEGCWEPYGITIDRDGNPWYANRGCKNVVKLDSRTGRVTGAFKGGPEGLRGPRALGADPRGHIWVSESSSHFVDELTSDGTFVRRVDTQPCAGGSSPLGVASDSEGDIWVALQSPGKAVQFRSDGTFLTCAPTNAPPLKNAYTYSDFTGASQQMAGSEIGKTRVQMEQSAIVRWKLLSFRAVTPPGTSLCLRARAADSKQSLVAASWGDADCPRAAAWTPTRMSLGQGLVGKVLEVELELSSSDPASTPMISDLTAAAIPAGK
;
A
#
# COMPACT_ATOMS: atom_id res chain seq x y z
N MET A 1 11.94 -73.36 9.24
CA MET A 1 12.27 -74.22 10.40
C MET A 1 13.21 -73.41 11.30
N VAL A 2 13.08 -73.53 12.65
CA VAL A 2 14.15 -73.40 13.70
C VAL A 2 15.11 -72.17 13.65
N HIS A 3 15.49 -71.40 14.69
CA HIS A 3 15.03 -70.96 16.04
C HIS A 3 16.07 -69.87 16.51
N GLU A 4 16.12 -69.20 17.68
CA GLU A 4 15.49 -69.18 19.03
C GLU A 4 14.90 -67.75 19.33
N ARG A 5 14.45 -67.23 20.49
CA ARG A 5 14.52 -67.51 21.96
C ARG A 5 15.85 -67.10 22.68
N SER A 6 15.90 -66.78 23.98
CA SER A 6 14.87 -66.36 24.97
C SER A 6 15.44 -65.67 26.24
N SER A 7 14.88 -64.51 26.62
CA SER A 7 14.55 -63.98 27.99
C SER A 7 15.50 -64.03 29.22
N SER A 8 15.49 -62.95 30.05
CA SER A 8 15.63 -62.83 31.55
C SER A 8 16.43 -61.56 31.98
N GLY A 9 16.28 -60.91 33.15
CA GLY A 9 15.29 -60.97 34.25
C GLY A 9 15.80 -60.38 35.61
N LEU A 10 14.96 -59.61 36.35
CA LEU A 10 15.14 -59.04 37.73
C LEU A 10 16.30 -58.01 37.97
N LEU A 11 16.24 -56.93 38.79
CA LEU A 11 15.29 -56.23 39.71
C LEU A 11 15.51 -56.38 41.25
N VAL A 12 16.06 -55.31 41.86
CA VAL A 12 16.12 -54.91 43.30
C VAL A 12 16.20 -53.33 43.30
N ALA A 13 15.66 -52.45 44.17
CA ALA A 13 15.27 -52.39 45.60
C ALA A 13 16.46 -52.25 46.60
N LEU A 14 16.47 -51.41 47.65
CA LEU A 14 15.60 -50.32 48.19
C LEU A 14 16.54 -49.22 48.83
N ALA A 15 16.29 -48.24 49.73
CA ALA A 15 15.23 -47.78 50.67
C ALA A 15 15.37 -46.25 51.01
N CYS A 16 14.51 -45.69 51.88
CA CYS A 16 14.51 -44.27 52.30
C CYS A 16 15.16 -44.02 53.67
N LEU A 17 15.56 -42.76 53.96
CA LEU A 17 15.74 -42.24 55.32
C LEU A 17 15.32 -40.75 55.44
N LEU A 18 14.58 -40.43 56.49
CA LEU A 18 14.30 -39.08 57.01
C LEU A 18 14.88 -38.96 58.43
N PRO A 19 15.03 -37.74 58.96
CA PRO A 19 14.28 -37.46 60.19
C PRO A 19 13.66 -36.05 60.28
N ASN A 20 12.50 -35.95 60.91
CA ASN A 20 11.94 -34.72 61.48
C ASN A 20 12.29 -34.65 62.98
N LEU A 21 12.47 -33.44 63.56
CA LEU A 21 11.91 -33.13 64.90
C LEU A 21 11.95 -31.62 65.24
N LEU A 22 10.99 -31.23 66.09
CA LEU A 22 10.43 -29.90 66.35
C LEU A 22 11.33 -28.82 66.97
N GLY A 23 10.93 -27.55 66.76
CA GLY A 23 11.21 -26.39 67.62
C GLY A 23 11.17 -25.06 66.85
N GLY A 24 10.38 -24.03 67.18
CA GLY A 24 9.35 -23.87 68.22
C GLY A 24 8.42 -22.67 67.89
N CYS A 25 7.47 -22.34 68.76
CA CYS A 25 6.44 -21.31 68.51
C CYS A 25 6.56 -20.06 69.42
N ALA A 26 5.81 -19.01 69.04
CA ALA A 26 5.71 -17.67 69.64
C ALA A 26 6.94 -16.75 69.45
N GLY A 27 6.77 -15.44 69.24
CA GLY A 27 5.53 -14.67 69.00
C GLY A 27 5.81 -13.17 68.93
N GLY A 28 5.14 -12.41 68.03
CA GLY A 28 5.47 -11.00 67.82
C GLY A 28 4.55 -10.24 66.86
N LEU A 29 3.46 -9.70 67.42
CA LEU A 29 2.65 -8.51 67.02
C LEU A 29 2.64 -8.05 65.55
N ALA A 30 1.42 -7.84 65.03
CA ALA A 30 1.20 -7.18 63.75
C ALA A 30 1.58 -5.69 63.76
N GLY A 31 2.47 -5.29 62.86
CA GLY A 31 2.58 -3.90 62.37
C GLY A 31 1.74 -3.71 61.09
N PRO A 32 1.39 -2.47 60.72
CA PRO A 32 0.50 -2.21 59.60
C PRO A 32 1.11 -2.63 58.26
N ALA A 33 0.29 -3.19 57.38
CA ALA A 33 0.69 -3.52 56.02
C ALA A 33 1.10 -2.26 55.27
N GLN A 34 2.39 -2.14 54.94
CA GLN A 34 2.87 -1.12 54.00
C GLN A 34 2.19 -1.35 52.64
N PRO A 35 1.62 -0.32 51.98
CA PRO A 35 1.03 -0.49 50.67
C PRO A 35 2.13 -0.92 49.69
N ALA A 36 1.94 -2.07 49.05
CA ALA A 36 2.89 -2.60 48.07
C ALA A 36 3.17 -1.53 46.99
N SER A 37 4.44 -1.21 46.77
CA SER A 37 4.81 -0.15 45.82
C SER A 37 4.29 -0.50 44.43
N LEU A 38 3.35 0.30 43.94
CA LEU A 38 2.79 0.22 42.57
C LEU A 38 3.84 0.45 41.47
N PHE A 39 5.08 0.80 41.84
CA PHE A 39 6.18 1.04 40.93
C PHE A 39 7.43 0.25 41.36
N ARG A 40 7.92 -0.59 40.45
CA ARG A 40 9.28 -1.13 40.43
C ARG A 40 9.95 -0.69 39.12
N PRO A 41 10.74 0.40 39.13
CA PRO A 41 11.59 0.72 37.99
C PRO A 41 12.72 -0.33 37.89
N THR A 42 12.94 -0.88 36.70
CA THR A 42 14.12 -1.71 36.41
C THR A 42 15.30 -0.81 36.04
N PRO A 43 16.48 -0.97 36.66
CA PRO A 43 17.70 -0.28 36.24
C PRO A 43 18.12 -0.65 34.81
N PRO A 44 18.90 0.18 34.12
CA PRO A 44 19.44 -0.13 32.80
C PRO A 44 20.66 -1.07 32.85
N GLU A 45 20.81 -1.83 31.77
CA GLU A 45 22.02 -2.51 31.27
C GLU A 45 22.33 -3.98 31.72
N ALA A 46 22.80 -4.75 30.72
CA ALA A 46 23.59 -5.99 30.78
C ALA A 46 23.06 -7.25 31.50
N ALA A 47 21.87 -7.76 31.13
CA ALA A 47 21.65 -9.22 30.91
C ALA A 47 20.23 -9.57 30.41
N ASP A 48 20.05 -9.82 29.09
CA ASP A 48 19.06 -10.82 28.62
C ASP A 48 19.28 -11.26 27.14
N ALA A 49 20.46 -11.82 26.85
CA ALA A 49 20.83 -12.30 25.51
C ALA A 49 20.48 -13.81 25.28
N ALA A 50 19.39 -14.31 25.88
CA ALA A 50 19.11 -15.75 25.95
C ALA A 50 17.63 -16.17 25.84
N ALA A 51 16.72 -15.30 25.35
CA ALA A 51 15.30 -15.66 25.14
C ALA A 51 14.72 -15.05 23.85
N GLY A 52 14.56 -15.87 22.81
CA GLY A 52 14.07 -15.43 21.49
C GLY A 52 12.59 -15.05 21.46
N ARG A 53 12.25 -13.82 21.87
CA ARG A 53 10.90 -13.22 21.75
C ARG A 53 11.01 -11.74 21.35
N GLY A 54 11.07 -11.45 20.05
CA GLY A 54 11.23 -10.09 19.54
C GLY A 54 10.00 -9.20 19.80
N MET A 55 10.17 -8.07 20.47
CA MET A 55 9.13 -7.03 20.58
C MET A 55 8.90 -6.31 19.24
N CYS A 56 7.64 -5.93 18.98
CA CYS A 56 7.31 -4.97 17.92
C CYS A 56 7.84 -3.55 18.27
N PRO A 57 8.07 -2.69 17.26
CA PRO A 57 8.55 -1.33 17.48
C PRO A 57 7.50 -0.47 18.18
N MET A 58 7.97 0.26 19.20
CA MET A 58 7.29 1.37 19.86
C MET A 58 7.17 2.59 18.94
N VAL A 59 6.43 3.61 19.40
CA VAL A 59 6.55 5.04 19.06
C VAL A 59 7.83 5.33 18.27
N GLY A 60 7.70 5.70 17.00
CA GLY A 60 8.79 5.72 16.03
C GLY A 60 10.03 6.46 16.52
N LEU A 61 11.04 5.68 16.93
CA LEU A 61 12.21 6.20 17.65
C LEU A 61 13.17 6.90 16.69
N THR A 62 13.41 8.18 16.96
CA THR A 62 14.59 8.89 16.47
C THR A 62 15.81 8.55 17.33
N ALA A 63 17.01 8.65 16.75
CA ALA A 63 18.24 8.34 17.47
C ALA A 63 18.53 9.39 18.55
N GLY A 64 18.27 9.04 19.82
CA GLY A 64 18.55 9.90 20.98
C GLY A 64 17.41 10.01 22.01
N GLU A 65 16.22 9.45 21.72
CA GLU A 65 15.08 9.50 22.66
C GLU A 65 15.22 8.51 23.83
N GLN A 66 14.93 8.99 25.05
CA GLN A 66 14.74 8.15 26.24
C GLN A 66 13.31 7.61 26.29
N LYS A 67 13.12 6.45 26.95
CA LYS A 67 11.80 5.85 27.15
C LYS A 67 11.71 5.03 28.43
N VAL A 68 10.54 5.04 29.06
CA VAL A 68 10.21 4.22 30.24
C VAL A 68 8.92 3.44 29.96
N ARG A 69 8.96 2.11 30.16
CA ARG A 69 7.83 1.19 30.02
C ARG A 69 7.33 0.76 31.41
N LEU A 70 6.01 0.83 31.60
CA LEU A 70 5.33 0.57 32.87
C LEU A 70 4.19 -0.42 32.61
N THR A 71 4.10 -1.51 33.37
CA THR A 71 2.97 -2.45 33.29
C THR A 71 1.98 -2.15 34.41
N LEU A 72 0.71 -1.97 34.07
CA LEU A 72 -0.42 -2.02 35.00
C LEU A 72 -1.13 -3.38 34.84
N GLU A 73 -1.12 -4.21 35.88
CA GLU A 73 -1.74 -5.54 35.85
C GLU A 73 -3.27 -5.44 35.85
N GLY A 74 -3.92 -6.18 34.94
CA GLY A 74 -5.28 -5.86 34.47
C GLY A 74 -6.36 -5.90 35.55
N ASP A 75 -6.21 -6.76 36.55
CA ASP A 75 -7.16 -6.93 37.65
C ASP A 75 -7.12 -5.72 38.64
N VAL A 76 -6.03 -4.93 38.60
CA VAL A 76 -5.89 -3.63 39.30
C VAL A 76 -6.51 -2.49 38.47
N VAL A 77 -6.59 -2.64 37.14
CA VAL A 77 -7.07 -1.60 36.22
C VAL A 77 -8.57 -1.67 35.95
N PHE A 78 -9.10 -2.86 35.73
CA PHE A 78 -10.49 -3.11 35.33
C PHE A 78 -11.09 -4.27 36.14
N ASP A 79 -12.42 -4.43 36.08
CA ASP A 79 -13.07 -5.69 36.44
C ASP A 79 -13.12 -6.65 35.22
N THR A 80 -13.48 -7.90 35.48
CA THR A 80 -13.77 -8.92 34.45
C THR A 80 -14.75 -8.37 33.41
N ASP A 81 -14.42 -8.53 32.13
CA ASP A 81 -15.11 -8.00 30.94
C ASP A 81 -15.43 -6.49 30.88
N ARG A 82 -15.11 -5.72 31.94
CA ARG A 82 -15.26 -4.26 31.97
C ARG A 82 -14.04 -3.53 31.43
N HIS A 83 -14.25 -2.26 31.09
CA HIS A 83 -13.23 -1.33 30.59
C HIS A 83 -13.22 0.01 31.35
N ASP A 84 -14.02 0.17 32.40
CA ASP A 84 -14.01 1.35 33.27
C ASP A 84 -12.81 1.29 34.22
N LEU A 85 -12.12 2.43 34.42
CA LEU A 85 -10.93 2.49 35.26
C LEU A 85 -11.26 2.42 36.75
N LYS A 86 -10.59 1.51 37.46
CA LYS A 86 -10.61 1.46 38.93
C LYS A 86 -9.92 2.70 39.55
N PRO A 87 -10.34 3.17 40.74
CA PRO A 87 -9.67 4.28 41.44
C PRO A 87 -8.16 4.05 41.67
N ALA A 88 -7.75 2.81 41.90
CA ALA A 88 -6.33 2.44 42.01
C ALA A 88 -5.54 2.68 40.71
N ALA A 89 -6.16 2.44 39.53
CA ALA A 89 -5.55 2.76 38.25
C ALA A 89 -5.44 4.26 38.02
N VAL A 90 -6.49 5.03 38.33
CA VAL A 90 -6.46 6.51 38.25
C VAL A 90 -5.31 7.08 39.09
N ALA A 91 -5.11 6.58 40.32
CA ALA A 91 -3.98 6.95 41.18
C ALA A 91 -2.61 6.53 40.61
N GLY A 92 -2.55 5.44 39.84
CA GLY A 92 -1.38 5.02 39.08
C GLY A 92 -1.08 5.98 37.92
N LEU A 93 -2.06 6.24 37.04
CA LEU A 93 -1.94 7.11 35.87
C LEU A 93 -1.55 8.54 36.26
N ALA A 94 -2.10 9.06 37.38
CA ALA A 94 -1.70 10.35 37.94
C ALA A 94 -0.22 10.42 38.30
N LYS A 95 0.36 9.35 38.87
CA LYS A 95 1.80 9.26 39.16
C LYS A 95 2.64 9.19 37.88
N ILE A 96 2.17 8.47 36.84
CA ILE A 96 2.85 8.43 35.54
C ILE A 96 2.91 9.82 34.91
N LYS A 97 1.77 10.51 34.86
CA LYS A 97 1.67 11.88 34.36
C LYS A 97 2.61 12.82 35.13
N ALA A 98 2.53 12.82 36.46
CA ALA A 98 3.34 13.70 37.30
C ALA A 98 4.86 13.43 37.19
N SER A 99 5.27 12.17 37.09
CA SER A 99 6.70 11.79 37.15
C SER A 99 7.42 11.84 35.80
N PHE A 100 6.71 11.62 34.69
CA PHE A 100 7.32 11.49 33.36
C PHE A 100 6.79 12.44 32.29
N ILE A 101 5.52 12.88 32.37
CA ILE A 101 4.87 13.63 31.28
C ILE A 101 4.84 15.14 31.57
N ASN A 102 4.65 15.51 32.84
CA ASN A 102 4.76 16.90 33.31
C ASN A 102 6.22 17.36 33.39
N THR A 103 7.16 16.43 33.61
CA THR A 103 8.60 16.69 33.78
C THR A 103 9.37 16.80 32.47
N HIS A 104 8.82 16.29 31.37
CA HIS A 104 9.44 16.32 30.04
C HIS A 104 8.47 16.92 29.01
N PRO A 105 8.60 18.23 28.70
CA PRO A 105 7.84 18.86 27.63
C PRO A 105 7.97 18.08 26.32
N GLY A 106 6.85 17.88 25.60
CA GLY A 106 6.83 17.10 24.36
C GLY A 106 6.78 15.57 24.53
N ALA A 107 6.91 15.01 25.74
CA ALA A 107 6.84 13.56 25.96
C ALA A 107 5.57 12.92 25.38
N ARG A 108 5.73 11.80 24.66
CA ARG A 108 4.66 11.01 24.02
C ARG A 108 4.33 9.77 24.84
N VAL A 109 3.09 9.30 24.75
CA VAL A 109 2.55 8.14 25.46
C VAL A 109 2.05 7.09 24.46
N SER A 110 2.42 5.83 24.64
CA SER A 110 1.76 4.66 24.02
C SER A 110 1.02 3.87 25.09
N VAL A 111 -0.20 3.42 24.77
CA VAL A 111 -1.08 2.67 25.67
C VAL A 111 -1.50 1.35 25.00
N GLU A 112 -1.03 0.23 25.55
CA GLU A 112 -1.05 -1.08 24.90
C GLU A 112 -1.85 -2.09 25.73
N GLY A 113 -3.03 -2.47 25.24
CA GLY A 113 -3.93 -3.41 25.92
C GLY A 113 -3.67 -4.86 25.53
N HIS A 114 -3.62 -5.76 26.51
CA HIS A 114 -3.53 -7.22 26.30
C HIS A 114 -4.54 -8.00 27.15
N THR A 115 -4.88 -9.20 26.71
CA THR A 115 -5.75 -10.17 27.41
C THR A 115 -5.00 -11.48 27.72
N ASP A 116 -5.68 -12.38 28.44
CA ASP A 116 -5.30 -13.80 28.43
C ASP A 116 -5.90 -14.54 27.22
N ASP A 117 -5.78 -15.86 27.19
CA ASP A 117 -6.13 -16.72 26.06
C ASP A 117 -7.63 -17.04 25.89
N ARG A 118 -8.46 -16.77 26.92
CA ARG A 118 -9.88 -17.14 26.94
C ARG A 118 -10.72 -16.28 25.99
N GLY A 119 -11.68 -16.88 25.29
CA GLY A 119 -12.54 -16.19 24.31
C GLY A 119 -11.95 -16.12 22.88
N SER A 120 -12.73 -15.60 21.92
CA SER A 120 -12.30 -15.49 20.52
C SER A 120 -11.19 -14.45 20.32
N VAL A 121 -10.53 -14.48 19.16
CA VAL A 121 -9.50 -13.47 18.82
C VAL A 121 -10.12 -12.08 18.76
N ASP A 122 -11.24 -11.93 18.05
CA ASP A 122 -11.90 -10.65 17.82
C ASP A 122 -12.49 -10.05 19.11
N TYR A 123 -13.06 -10.89 19.99
CA TYR A 123 -13.53 -10.47 21.30
C TYR A 123 -12.39 -9.90 22.15
N ASN A 124 -11.26 -10.60 22.22
CA ASN A 124 -10.10 -10.17 22.99
C ASN A 124 -9.46 -8.91 22.40
N LEU A 125 -9.35 -8.82 21.07
CA LEU A 125 -8.84 -7.65 20.38
C LEU A 125 -9.71 -6.42 20.73
N ALA A 126 -11.02 -6.51 20.56
CA ALA A 126 -11.95 -5.42 20.86
C ALA A 126 -12.00 -5.08 22.37
N LEU A 127 -11.90 -6.06 23.28
CA LEU A 127 -11.81 -5.83 24.72
C LEU A 127 -10.50 -5.11 25.10
N SER A 128 -9.38 -5.52 24.53
CA SER A 128 -8.09 -4.89 24.75
C SER A 128 -8.02 -3.47 24.20
N ASP A 129 -8.66 -3.22 23.05
CA ASP A 129 -8.68 -1.91 22.41
C ASP A 129 -9.55 -0.91 23.19
N ARG A 130 -10.73 -1.33 23.66
CA ARG A 130 -11.55 -0.54 24.60
C ARG A 130 -10.78 -0.21 25.88
N ARG A 131 -10.05 -1.17 26.45
CA ARG A 131 -9.23 -0.98 27.66
C ARG A 131 -8.08 0.00 27.43
N ALA A 132 -7.39 -0.09 26.29
CA ALA A 132 -6.38 0.90 25.90
C ALA A 132 -7.01 2.29 25.68
N GLY A 133 -8.19 2.36 25.05
CA GLY A 133 -8.97 3.58 24.89
C GLY A 133 -9.35 4.26 26.20
N SER A 134 -9.79 3.50 27.21
CA SER A 134 -10.12 4.05 28.52
C SER A 134 -8.93 4.69 29.24
N VAL A 135 -7.73 4.10 29.10
CA VAL A 135 -6.49 4.66 29.67
C VAL A 135 -5.99 5.87 28.86
N ALA A 136 -6.09 5.83 27.52
CA ALA A 136 -5.74 6.96 26.66
C ALA A 136 -6.64 8.18 26.90
N SER A 137 -7.96 7.97 26.90
CA SER A 137 -8.96 9.00 27.19
C SER A 137 -8.75 9.63 28.57
N TRP A 138 -8.26 8.87 29.55
CA TRP A 138 -7.91 9.42 30.86
C TRP A 138 -6.73 10.41 30.77
N PHE A 139 -5.68 10.08 30.01
CA PHE A 139 -4.55 11.00 29.80
C PHE A 139 -4.97 12.26 29.04
N GLU A 140 -5.83 12.12 28.03
CA GLU A 140 -6.40 13.22 27.25
C GLU A 140 -7.26 14.16 28.12
N GLN A 141 -8.22 13.61 28.87
CA GLN A 141 -9.07 14.37 29.81
C GLN A 141 -8.26 15.04 30.93
N ASN A 142 -7.08 14.50 31.24
CA ASN A 142 -6.13 15.11 32.17
C ASN A 142 -5.17 16.10 31.49
N GLY A 143 -5.47 16.59 30.28
CA GLY A 143 -4.75 17.71 29.67
C GLY A 143 -3.42 17.33 29.00
N ILE A 144 -3.29 16.10 28.53
CA ILE A 144 -2.25 15.73 27.55
C ILE A 144 -2.91 15.80 26.17
N ALA A 145 -2.32 16.54 25.23
CA ALA A 145 -2.89 16.67 23.89
C ALA A 145 -2.90 15.31 23.16
N GLY A 146 -3.96 15.02 22.40
CA GLY A 146 -4.22 13.69 21.82
C GLY A 146 -3.18 13.24 20.79
N ASP A 147 -2.51 14.18 20.12
CA ASP A 147 -1.34 13.92 19.26
C ASP A 147 -0.14 13.33 20.02
N ARG A 148 -0.12 13.47 21.35
CA ARG A 148 0.87 12.87 22.25
C ARG A 148 0.40 11.56 22.89
N VAL A 149 -0.80 11.05 22.58
CA VAL A 149 -1.37 9.81 23.18
C VAL A 149 -1.78 8.81 22.10
N ALA A 150 -0.94 7.80 21.87
CA ALA A 150 -1.26 6.65 21.03
C ALA A 150 -1.89 5.51 21.85
N ARG A 151 -2.81 4.75 21.24
CA ARG A 151 -3.45 3.57 21.84
C ARG A 151 -3.48 2.38 20.88
N ARG A 152 -3.41 1.16 21.42
CA ARG A 152 -3.57 -0.07 20.62
C ARG A 152 -4.05 -1.26 21.46
N GLY A 153 -5.10 -1.94 21.01
CA GLY A 153 -5.40 -3.31 21.44
C GLY A 153 -4.53 -4.35 20.72
N TYR A 154 -3.98 -5.31 21.46
CA TYR A 154 -3.30 -6.51 20.93
C TYR A 154 -4.08 -7.81 21.18
N GLY A 155 -5.16 -7.76 21.95
CA GLY A 155 -5.93 -8.93 22.38
C GLY A 155 -5.03 -9.95 23.08
N LYS A 156 -5.15 -11.22 22.66
CA LYS A 156 -4.35 -12.33 23.20
C LYS A 156 -2.99 -12.53 22.50
N ALA A 157 -2.60 -11.62 21.61
CA ALA A 157 -1.26 -11.59 21.06
C ALA A 157 -0.25 -11.04 22.10
N PHE A 158 1.00 -11.49 21.97
CA PHE A 158 2.12 -11.11 22.85
C PHE A 158 1.86 -11.37 24.35
N PRO A 159 1.58 -12.63 24.75
CA PRO A 159 1.50 -13.02 26.16
C PRO A 159 2.87 -12.88 26.84
N LYS A 160 2.90 -12.19 27.98
CA LYS A 160 4.10 -11.92 28.80
C LYS A 160 4.61 -13.19 29.50
N VAL A 161 3.70 -14.11 29.82
CA VAL A 161 3.99 -15.44 30.38
C VAL A 161 3.10 -16.51 29.71
N PRO A 162 3.44 -17.80 29.68
CA PRO A 162 2.57 -18.84 29.10
C PRO A 162 1.23 -18.92 29.86
N ASN A 163 0.08 -18.98 29.15
CA ASN A 163 -1.28 -18.98 29.73
C ASN A 163 -1.66 -20.29 30.49
N VAL A 164 -0.70 -21.00 31.07
CA VAL A 164 -0.89 -22.33 31.68
C VAL A 164 -1.57 -22.32 33.06
N SER A 165 -1.72 -21.16 33.70
CA SER A 165 -2.35 -21.01 35.03
C SER A 165 -3.11 -19.69 35.15
N ASP A 166 -4.08 -19.60 36.06
CA ASP A 166 -4.83 -18.35 36.25
C ASP A 166 -3.98 -17.20 36.79
N ALA A 167 -2.92 -17.50 37.55
CA ALA A 167 -1.90 -16.52 37.95
C ALA A 167 -1.07 -15.99 36.76
N ASN A 168 -0.86 -16.80 35.72
CA ASN A 168 -0.22 -16.35 34.49
C ASN A 168 -1.19 -15.60 33.57
N ARG A 169 -2.46 -16.04 33.48
CA ARG A 169 -3.53 -15.34 32.77
C ARG A 169 -3.73 -13.93 33.36
N ALA A 170 -3.72 -13.78 34.68
CA ALA A 170 -3.76 -12.49 35.38
C ALA A 170 -2.61 -11.54 35.00
N LYS A 171 -1.38 -12.07 34.81
CA LYS A 171 -0.22 -11.29 34.33
C LYS A 171 -0.28 -10.93 32.85
N ASN A 172 -1.09 -11.63 32.06
CA ASN A 172 -1.27 -11.37 30.63
C ASN A 172 -2.39 -10.35 30.36
N ARG A 173 -3.49 -10.42 31.12
CA ARG A 173 -4.45 -9.30 31.25
C ARG A 173 -3.71 -8.09 31.80
N ARG A 174 -3.40 -7.09 30.98
CA ARG A 174 -2.62 -5.92 31.41
C ARG A 174 -2.78 -4.75 30.46
N VAL A 175 -2.40 -3.57 30.94
CA VAL A 175 -2.07 -2.43 30.07
C VAL A 175 -0.60 -2.11 30.25
N GLU A 176 0.15 -2.04 29.16
CA GLU A 176 1.49 -1.47 29.16
C GLU A 176 1.43 -0.02 28.69
N ILE A 177 2.12 0.87 29.42
CA ILE A 177 2.20 2.29 29.13
C ILE A 177 3.67 2.60 28.89
N VAL A 178 3.99 3.21 27.75
CA VAL A 178 5.34 3.65 27.44
C VAL A 178 5.34 5.15 27.27
N VAL A 179 6.15 5.84 28.06
CA VAL A 179 6.40 7.29 27.91
C VAL A 179 7.78 7.45 27.26
N ALA A 180 7.88 8.28 26.23
CA ALA A 180 9.13 8.55 25.50
C ALA A 180 9.33 10.06 25.29
N TRP A 181 10.58 10.52 25.35
CA TRP A 181 10.96 11.93 25.23
C TRP A 181 12.40 12.09 24.69
N GLY A 182 12.66 13.19 23.98
CA GLY A 182 14.01 13.55 23.53
C GLY A 182 14.84 14.23 24.62
N ASN A 183 16.17 14.22 24.45
CA ASN A 183 17.05 15.15 25.17
C ASN A 183 16.98 16.53 24.50
N GLU A 184 16.98 17.62 25.27
CA GLU A 184 16.78 18.98 24.74
C GLU A 184 17.98 19.49 23.92
N ALA A 185 17.79 19.71 22.60
CA ALA A 185 18.51 20.71 21.80
C ALA A 185 17.97 20.84 20.35
N SER A 186 16.76 21.38 20.16
CA SER A 186 16.36 22.01 18.88
C SER A 186 15.23 23.02 19.11
N PRO A 187 15.39 24.30 18.69
CA PRO A 187 14.39 25.34 18.95
C PRO A 187 13.13 25.13 18.11
N ALA A 188 11.96 25.32 18.72
CA ALA A 188 10.69 25.21 18.03
C ALA A 188 10.51 26.32 16.98
N ALA A 189 10.02 25.95 15.79
CA ALA A 189 9.57 26.92 14.80
C ALA A 189 8.33 27.66 15.35
N VAL A 190 8.43 28.98 15.49
CA VAL A 190 7.37 29.82 16.08
C VAL A 190 6.19 29.92 15.12
N ALA A 191 5.01 29.52 15.56
CA ALA A 191 3.76 29.77 14.85
C ALA A 191 3.34 31.25 15.01
N PRO A 192 3.14 32.01 13.92
CA PRO A 192 2.62 33.38 14.01
C PRO A 192 1.13 33.36 14.40
N SER A 193 0.76 34.19 15.38
CA SER A 193 -0.61 34.31 15.88
C SER A 193 -1.50 35.14 14.94
N CYS A 194 -2.70 34.65 14.62
CA CYS A 194 -3.70 35.40 13.84
C CYS A 194 -4.27 36.60 14.63
N PRO A 195 -4.41 37.79 14.00
CA PRO A 195 -5.21 38.88 14.53
C PRO A 195 -6.62 38.95 13.89
N GLY A 196 -7.65 38.91 14.74
CA GLY A 196 -8.92 39.64 14.58
C GLY A 196 -9.87 39.33 13.40
N VAL A 197 -11.07 38.85 13.72
CA VAL A 197 -12.27 38.97 12.85
C VAL A 197 -13.10 40.15 13.34
N GLN A 198 -13.31 41.20 12.51
CA GLN A 198 -14.60 41.92 12.38
C GLN A 198 -14.56 43.07 11.35
N ALA A 199 -15.77 43.48 10.91
CA ALA A 199 -16.11 44.57 9.97
C ALA A 199 -15.68 44.33 8.50
N CYS A 200 -16.52 44.59 7.48
CA CYS A 200 -17.79 45.33 7.44
C CYS A 200 -18.93 44.54 6.78
N CYS A 201 -20.16 44.80 7.25
CA CYS A 201 -21.37 44.70 6.43
C CYS A 201 -22.04 46.07 6.45
N ASP A 202 -22.39 46.63 5.29
CA ASP A 202 -23.48 47.62 5.18
C ASP A 202 -23.87 47.86 3.70
N LEU A 203 -25.19 48.02 3.49
CA LEU A 203 -25.91 48.82 2.47
C LEU A 203 -25.39 48.88 1.00
N GLY A 204 -26.20 48.72 -0.05
CA GLY A 204 -27.65 48.50 -0.16
C GLY A 204 -28.12 48.48 -1.63
N SER A 205 -29.35 48.05 -1.89
CA SER A 205 -30.00 47.97 -3.23
C SER A 205 -31.14 49.03 -3.35
N PRO A 206 -32.02 49.09 -4.39
CA PRO A 206 -32.14 48.35 -5.66
C PRO A 206 -32.52 49.26 -6.89
N ALA A 207 -33.17 48.65 -7.91
CA ALA A 207 -33.99 49.20 -9.01
C ALA A 207 -33.30 49.54 -10.36
N GLY A 208 -33.91 49.24 -11.52
CA GLY A 208 -35.11 48.40 -11.76
C GLY A 208 -35.71 48.48 -13.19
N CYS A 209 -36.52 47.46 -13.57
CA CYS A 209 -37.42 47.37 -14.75
C CYS A 209 -36.74 47.40 -16.15
N LEU A 210 -37.16 46.70 -17.23
CA LEU A 210 -38.14 45.64 -17.57
C LEU A 210 -37.65 45.04 -18.94
N GLY A 211 -38.05 43.87 -19.46
CA GLY A 211 -39.00 42.81 -19.04
C GLY A 211 -39.08 41.67 -20.11
N SER A 212 -40.00 40.72 -19.93
CA SER A 212 -40.47 39.68 -20.91
C SER A 212 -39.47 39.00 -21.87
N SER A 213 -38.84 37.88 -21.44
CA SER A 213 -39.12 36.51 -21.96
C SER A 213 -38.01 35.49 -21.60
N LEU A 214 -38.17 34.74 -20.51
CA LEU A 214 -37.31 33.58 -20.16
C LEU A 214 -38.17 32.49 -19.50
N GLY A 215 -37.86 31.22 -19.82
CA GLY A 215 -38.44 30.04 -19.15
C GLY A 215 -37.72 29.68 -17.84
N PRO A 216 -38.27 28.76 -17.02
CA PRO A 216 -37.81 28.51 -15.65
C PRO A 216 -36.36 28.01 -15.52
N ASP A 217 -35.86 27.33 -16.55
CA ASP A 217 -34.65 26.51 -16.51
C ASP A 217 -33.37 27.28 -16.87
N GLY A 218 -33.48 28.37 -17.63
CA GLY A 218 -32.34 29.19 -18.11
C GLY A 218 -31.41 28.56 -19.15
N TRP A 219 -31.43 27.23 -19.31
CA TRP A 219 -30.67 26.51 -20.34
C TRP A 219 -31.43 26.50 -21.68
N GLY A 220 -30.76 26.91 -22.75
CA GLY A 220 -31.31 26.86 -24.11
C GLY A 220 -30.34 26.24 -25.09
N GLY A 221 -30.81 25.24 -25.85
CA GLY A 221 -30.06 24.55 -26.91
C GLY A 221 -29.61 23.14 -26.51
N ASP A 222 -30.15 22.15 -27.21
CA ASP A 222 -29.79 20.73 -27.13
C ASP A 222 -28.86 20.34 -28.30
N LEU A 223 -28.24 19.16 -28.22
CA LEU A 223 -27.44 18.47 -29.26
C LEU A 223 -26.05 19.10 -29.59
N SER A 224 -24.99 18.35 -29.88
CA SER A 224 -24.72 16.90 -29.74
C SER A 224 -23.22 16.61 -30.00
N ILE A 225 -22.58 15.73 -29.23
CA ILE A 225 -21.24 15.14 -29.55
C ILE A 225 -21.25 13.65 -29.15
N HIS A 226 -20.59 12.80 -29.94
CA HIS A 226 -20.58 11.33 -29.76
C HIS A 226 -19.90 10.85 -28.47
N GLY A 227 -20.35 9.70 -27.94
CA GLY A 227 -19.47 8.77 -27.21
C GLY A 227 -19.76 8.49 -25.74
N MET A 228 -21.02 8.41 -25.31
CA MET A 228 -21.37 7.83 -23.99
C MET A 228 -22.66 6.99 -24.10
N GLU A 229 -22.71 5.84 -23.42
CA GLU A 229 -23.98 5.15 -23.12
C GLU A 229 -24.62 5.73 -21.86
N ASP A 230 -25.95 5.74 -21.82
CA ASP A 230 -26.72 6.30 -20.70
C ASP A 230 -26.72 5.37 -19.48
N THR A 231 -25.96 5.75 -18.45
CA THR A 231 -26.22 5.33 -17.07
C THR A 231 -26.01 6.49 -16.07
N GLN A 232 -27.09 7.23 -15.80
CA GLN A 232 -27.34 7.97 -14.55
C GLN A 232 -26.13 8.73 -13.91
N GLY A 233 -25.70 9.81 -14.57
CA GLY A 233 -25.27 11.03 -13.86
C GLY A 233 -24.03 10.94 -12.93
N ALA A 234 -22.94 10.29 -13.36
CA ALA A 234 -21.67 10.29 -12.62
C ALA A 234 -20.46 10.60 -13.53
N LEU A 235 -20.09 11.88 -13.65
CA LEU A 235 -18.88 12.29 -14.39
C LEU A 235 -17.62 12.07 -13.52
N ARG A 236 -17.15 10.83 -13.48
CA ARG A 236 -15.93 10.44 -12.76
C ARG A 236 -14.72 11.17 -13.32
N LEU A 237 -13.90 11.79 -12.46
CA LEU A 237 -12.52 12.11 -12.83
C LEU A 237 -11.60 10.92 -12.51
N ASN A 238 -10.77 10.57 -13.49
CA ASN A 238 -9.46 9.99 -13.23
C ASN A 238 -8.51 11.13 -12.79
N PRO A 239 -7.89 11.09 -11.61
CA PRO A 239 -6.81 12.00 -11.23
C PRO A 239 -5.47 11.72 -11.96
N CYS A 240 -5.46 10.82 -12.96
CA CYS A 240 -4.30 10.33 -13.71
C CYS A 240 -3.67 11.35 -14.69
N ARG A 241 -3.53 12.64 -14.33
CA ARG A 241 -2.94 13.67 -15.22
C ARG A 241 -1.71 14.44 -14.69
N ALA A 242 -1.09 13.96 -13.61
CA ALA A 242 0.24 14.44 -13.22
C ALA A 242 1.18 13.34 -12.69
N THR A 243 1.45 12.34 -13.51
CA THR A 243 2.77 12.17 -14.14
C THR A 243 2.63 11.14 -15.25
N ARG A 244 2.61 11.57 -16.52
CA ARG A 244 2.70 10.60 -17.62
C ARG A 244 4.11 10.00 -17.59
N SER A 245 4.17 8.71 -17.29
CA SER A 245 5.10 7.79 -17.94
C SER A 245 4.38 7.22 -19.18
N PRO A 246 4.55 7.81 -20.39
CA PRO A 246 3.91 7.33 -21.62
C PRO A 246 4.79 6.24 -22.23
N ALA A 247 5.06 5.18 -21.45
CA ALA A 247 6.16 4.27 -21.71
C ALA A 247 5.76 2.82 -21.42
N VAL A 248 5.31 2.14 -22.46
CA VAL A 248 5.01 0.70 -22.39
C VAL A 248 6.30 -0.06 -22.69
N TRP A 249 6.87 -0.71 -21.68
CA TRP A 249 8.19 -1.34 -21.75
C TRP A 249 8.10 -2.86 -21.85
N ILE A 250 8.37 -3.42 -23.03
CA ILE A 250 8.18 -4.85 -23.32
C ILE A 250 9.51 -5.52 -23.70
N THR A 251 9.82 -6.61 -23.03
CA THR A 251 11.06 -7.38 -23.18
C THR A 251 11.00 -8.32 -24.40
N SER A 252 12.06 -8.29 -25.20
CA SER A 252 12.33 -9.20 -26.32
C SER A 252 13.33 -10.25 -25.82
N THR A 253 12.80 -11.36 -25.28
CA THR A 253 13.56 -12.31 -24.45
C THR A 253 14.76 -12.90 -25.20
N ASP A 254 14.56 -13.32 -26.45
CA ASP A 254 15.59 -14.03 -27.23
C ASP A 254 16.59 -13.06 -27.88
N GLU A 255 16.28 -11.75 -27.88
CA GLU A 255 17.23 -10.70 -28.30
C GLU A 255 18.05 -10.15 -27.13
N ASN A 256 17.69 -10.49 -25.88
CA ASN A 256 18.21 -9.86 -24.66
C ASN A 256 18.05 -8.32 -24.67
N LYS A 257 16.91 -7.87 -25.22
CA LYS A 257 16.56 -6.45 -25.39
C LYS A 257 15.23 -6.10 -24.73
N VAL A 258 15.00 -4.82 -24.52
CA VAL A 258 13.69 -4.25 -24.17
C VAL A 258 13.33 -3.18 -25.20
N ALA A 259 12.08 -3.18 -25.66
CA ALA A 259 11.50 -2.13 -26.48
C ALA A 259 10.72 -1.16 -25.58
N ARG A 260 10.87 0.15 -25.83
CA ARG A 260 9.93 1.16 -25.33
C ARG A 260 8.96 1.50 -26.45
N LEU A 261 7.67 1.36 -26.17
CA LEU A 261 6.57 1.69 -27.08
C LEU A 261 5.87 2.97 -26.61
N ASP A 262 5.33 3.73 -27.57
CA ASP A 262 4.46 4.87 -27.31
C ASP A 262 3.03 4.42 -26.94
N GLU A 263 2.43 5.06 -25.94
CA GLU A 263 1.09 4.70 -25.42
C GLU A 263 -0.07 5.05 -26.38
N GLN A 264 0.15 5.95 -27.36
CA GLN A 264 -0.93 6.51 -28.19
C GLN A 264 -1.06 5.88 -29.57
N ASP A 265 0.03 5.37 -30.16
CA ASP A 265 0.01 4.73 -31.49
C ASP A 265 0.80 3.42 -31.59
N GLY A 266 1.37 2.93 -30.48
CA GLY A 266 2.07 1.66 -30.42
C GLY A 266 3.35 1.58 -31.26
N LYS A 267 3.95 2.72 -31.66
CA LYS A 267 5.28 2.73 -32.28
C LYS A 267 6.34 2.34 -31.26
N GLU A 268 7.32 1.56 -31.71
CA GLU A 268 8.61 1.43 -31.03
C GLU A 268 9.36 2.75 -31.14
N VAL A 269 9.67 3.34 -29.99
CA VAL A 269 10.49 4.55 -29.85
C VAL A 269 11.97 4.17 -29.96
N PHE A 270 12.37 3.08 -29.29
CA PHE A 270 13.69 2.45 -29.38
C PHE A 270 13.67 1.03 -28.81
N ARG A 271 14.72 0.24 -29.09
CA ARG A 271 14.96 -1.11 -28.55
C ARG A 271 16.42 -1.31 -28.13
N VAL A 272 16.66 -1.28 -26.82
CA VAL A 272 18.00 -1.29 -26.19
C VAL A 272 18.32 -2.63 -25.53
N PRO A 273 19.60 -2.98 -25.29
CA PRO A 273 19.99 -4.13 -24.47
C PRO A 273 19.36 -4.10 -23.07
N THR A 274 19.31 -5.26 -22.41
CA THR A 274 18.94 -5.34 -20.98
C THR A 274 20.14 -5.58 -20.06
N TRP A 275 21.37 -5.45 -20.58
CA TRP A 275 22.65 -5.69 -19.89
C TRP A 275 22.68 -6.98 -19.05
N GLY A 276 22.10 -8.04 -19.60
CA GLY A 276 21.94 -9.36 -19.01
C GLY A 276 21.36 -10.33 -20.03
N ARG A 277 20.86 -11.49 -19.59
CA ARG A 277 20.27 -12.50 -20.49
C ARG A 277 18.91 -13.00 -20.05
N PHE A 278 18.04 -13.23 -21.04
CA PHE A 278 16.66 -13.72 -20.89
C PHE A 278 15.80 -12.79 -19.99
N PRO A 279 15.56 -11.53 -20.41
CA PRO A 279 14.74 -10.57 -19.67
C PRO A 279 13.27 -10.99 -19.61
N GLN A 280 12.68 -11.03 -18.42
CA GLN A 280 11.33 -11.61 -18.20
C GLN A 280 10.31 -10.70 -17.48
N ARG A 281 10.72 -9.56 -16.90
CA ARG A 281 9.81 -8.62 -16.22
C ARG A 281 10.26 -7.19 -16.46
N THR A 282 9.29 -6.28 -16.45
CA THR A 282 9.46 -4.83 -16.39
C THR A 282 8.58 -4.29 -15.28
N ALA A 283 9.13 -3.43 -14.42
CA ALA A 283 8.38 -2.61 -13.48
C ALA A 283 8.75 -1.14 -13.74
N VAL A 284 7.78 -0.35 -14.19
CA VAL A 284 7.99 1.03 -14.64
C VAL A 284 7.68 1.99 -13.49
N ALA A 285 8.59 2.93 -13.24
CA ALA A 285 8.46 3.94 -12.19
C ALA A 285 7.64 5.15 -12.66
N ALA A 286 7.21 6.00 -11.73
CA ALA A 286 6.43 7.20 -12.03
C ALA A 286 7.18 8.25 -12.89
N ASP A 287 8.52 8.20 -12.94
CA ASP A 287 9.35 9.02 -13.82
C ASP A 287 9.54 8.43 -15.24
N GLY A 288 9.02 7.21 -15.48
CA GLY A 288 9.14 6.46 -16.73
C GLY A 288 10.44 5.67 -16.89
N SER A 289 11.29 5.64 -15.87
CA SER A 289 12.40 4.69 -15.78
C SER A 289 11.87 3.27 -15.55
N VAL A 290 12.66 2.23 -15.88
CA VAL A 290 12.19 0.84 -15.82
C VAL A 290 13.21 -0.10 -15.18
N TRP A 291 12.70 -0.97 -14.31
CA TRP A 291 13.44 -2.07 -13.70
C TRP A 291 13.19 -3.37 -14.45
N ILE A 292 14.24 -4.07 -14.86
CA ILE A 292 14.17 -5.29 -15.68
C ILE A 292 14.87 -6.46 -14.99
N THR A 293 14.23 -7.63 -14.95
CA THR A 293 14.83 -8.87 -14.42
C THR A 293 15.36 -9.78 -15.54
N ASN A 294 16.65 -10.05 -15.54
CA ASN A 294 17.34 -10.93 -16.49
C ASN A 294 17.59 -12.32 -15.88
N ARG A 295 16.73 -13.28 -16.19
CA ARG A 295 16.68 -14.57 -15.50
C ARG A 295 17.91 -15.45 -15.74
N ASN A 296 18.45 -15.49 -16.97
CA ASN A 296 19.54 -16.42 -17.32
C ASN A 296 20.94 -15.87 -17.05
N SER A 297 21.10 -14.55 -16.94
CA SER A 297 22.30 -13.96 -16.30
C SER A 297 22.18 -13.92 -14.77
N GLY A 298 20.97 -14.07 -14.23
CA GLY A 298 20.67 -13.98 -12.80
C GLY A 298 20.93 -12.58 -12.26
N SER A 299 20.47 -11.55 -12.99
CA SER A 299 20.70 -10.14 -12.69
C SER A 299 19.44 -9.29 -12.85
N TYR A 300 19.51 -8.03 -12.42
CA TYR A 300 18.50 -7.00 -12.67
C TYR A 300 19.17 -5.69 -13.09
N VAL A 301 18.46 -4.83 -13.81
CA VAL A 301 18.96 -3.52 -14.27
C VAL A 301 17.89 -2.43 -14.09
N HIS A 302 18.33 -1.19 -13.99
CA HIS A 302 17.50 0.01 -14.03
C HIS A 302 17.89 0.86 -15.23
N LEU A 303 16.92 1.18 -16.10
CA LEU A 303 17.11 2.04 -17.28
C LEU A 303 16.33 3.33 -17.10
N ALA A 304 16.91 4.46 -17.53
CA ALA A 304 16.24 5.74 -17.62
C ALA A 304 15.17 5.76 -18.74
N PRO A 305 14.26 6.76 -18.77
CA PRO A 305 13.21 6.87 -19.81
C PRO A 305 13.71 6.93 -21.26
N ASP A 306 14.98 7.29 -21.46
CA ASP A 306 15.69 7.34 -22.75
C ASP A 306 16.39 6.03 -23.14
N GLY A 307 16.29 4.97 -22.30
CA GLY A 307 16.93 3.69 -22.51
C GLY A 307 18.38 3.59 -22.00
N LYS A 308 18.93 4.66 -21.40
CA LYS A 308 20.26 4.65 -20.81
C LYS A 308 20.30 3.78 -19.55
N LEU A 309 21.31 2.92 -19.45
CA LEU A 309 21.60 2.16 -18.22
C LEU A 309 21.96 3.12 -17.07
N LEU A 310 21.16 3.08 -15.99
CA LEU A 310 21.44 3.79 -14.74
C LEU A 310 22.30 2.92 -13.82
N CYS A 311 21.88 1.66 -13.61
CA CYS A 311 22.64 0.69 -12.83
C CYS A 311 22.33 -0.76 -13.24
N SER A 312 23.23 -1.68 -12.88
CA SER A 312 23.05 -3.13 -12.98
C SER A 312 23.40 -3.82 -11.67
N SER A 313 22.77 -4.97 -11.39
CA SER A 313 23.32 -5.93 -10.42
C SER A 313 24.47 -6.72 -11.04
N PRO A 314 25.33 -7.36 -10.23
CA PRO A 314 26.22 -8.42 -10.70
C PRO A 314 25.47 -9.57 -11.36
N TYR A 315 26.14 -10.29 -12.27
CA TYR A 315 25.67 -11.58 -12.76
C TYR A 315 25.67 -12.64 -11.65
N LYS A 316 24.73 -13.58 -11.73
CA LYS A 316 24.48 -14.64 -10.73
C LYS A 316 24.13 -14.11 -9.33
N THR A 317 23.54 -12.91 -9.25
CA THR A 317 23.01 -12.36 -7.99
C THR A 317 21.92 -13.27 -7.42
N CYS A 318 20.96 -13.70 -8.25
CA CYS A 318 19.96 -14.73 -7.96
C CYS A 318 19.15 -15.06 -9.23
N LEU A 319 18.26 -16.07 -9.18
CA LEU A 319 17.27 -16.33 -10.22
C LEU A 319 16.13 -15.29 -10.14
N THR A 320 16.36 -14.10 -10.67
CA THR A 320 15.38 -13.01 -10.70
C THR A 320 14.14 -13.41 -11.52
N ARG A 321 12.94 -13.34 -10.92
CA ARG A 321 11.67 -13.68 -11.59
C ARG A 321 10.51 -12.70 -11.38
N ALA A 322 10.61 -11.77 -10.44
CA ALA A 322 9.58 -10.76 -10.20
C ALA A 322 10.23 -9.39 -10.00
N ALA A 323 9.52 -8.33 -10.40
CA ALA A 323 9.84 -6.95 -10.07
C ALA A 323 8.55 -6.18 -9.75
N ALA A 324 8.64 -5.28 -8.77
CA ALA A 324 7.67 -4.23 -8.49
C ALA A 324 8.42 -3.03 -7.87
N ILE A 325 7.73 -1.91 -7.69
CA ILE A 325 8.23 -0.74 -6.97
C ILE A 325 7.24 -0.45 -5.83
N ASP A 326 7.72 0.02 -4.67
CA ASP A 326 6.86 0.39 -3.54
C ASP A 326 6.44 1.87 -3.56
N SER A 327 5.52 2.24 -2.67
CA SER A 327 5.01 3.61 -2.55
C SER A 327 6.04 4.66 -2.12
N GLN A 328 7.28 4.25 -1.80
CA GLN A 328 8.43 5.14 -1.54
C GLN A 328 9.40 5.22 -2.74
N GLY A 329 9.12 4.49 -3.83
CA GLY A 329 9.95 4.43 -5.02
C GLY A 329 11.07 3.40 -4.98
N PHE A 330 11.23 2.61 -3.91
CA PHE A 330 12.23 1.54 -3.90
C PHE A 330 11.80 0.39 -4.81
N ALA A 331 12.75 -0.13 -5.60
CA ALA A 331 12.50 -1.32 -6.41
C ALA A 331 12.65 -2.59 -5.57
N TRP A 332 11.73 -3.54 -5.77
CA TRP A 332 11.69 -4.82 -5.10
C TRP A 332 11.86 -5.94 -6.14
N ILE A 333 12.97 -6.67 -6.04
CA ILE A 333 13.34 -7.73 -6.98
C ILE A 333 13.20 -9.10 -6.31
N GLY A 334 12.38 -9.98 -6.90
CA GLY A 334 12.12 -11.32 -6.40
C GLY A 334 13.17 -12.34 -6.86
N CYS A 335 13.94 -12.87 -5.92
CA CYS A 335 14.90 -13.94 -6.11
C CYS A 335 14.25 -15.30 -5.84
N HIS A 336 13.89 -16.01 -6.91
CA HIS A 336 13.10 -17.23 -6.86
C HIS A 336 13.85 -18.43 -6.26
N ASP A 337 15.11 -18.61 -6.64
CA ASP A 337 15.99 -19.69 -6.16
C ASP A 337 16.34 -19.53 -4.68
N LYS A 338 16.59 -18.29 -4.25
CA LYS A 338 16.97 -17.96 -2.87
C LYS A 338 15.78 -17.78 -1.92
N LYS A 339 14.54 -17.73 -2.42
CA LYS A 339 13.34 -17.34 -1.64
C LYS A 339 13.58 -16.05 -0.85
N GLU A 340 13.86 -14.96 -1.55
CA GLU A 340 14.06 -13.65 -0.93
C GLU A 340 13.64 -12.52 -1.86
N LEU A 341 13.32 -11.36 -1.28
CA LEU A 341 13.18 -10.11 -2.02
C LEU A 341 14.40 -9.22 -1.72
N ILE A 342 14.91 -8.54 -2.75
CA ILE A 342 15.94 -7.49 -2.61
C ILE A 342 15.24 -6.14 -2.74
N GLN A 343 15.44 -5.24 -1.77
CA GLN A 343 15.07 -3.82 -1.90
C GLN A 343 16.27 -3.02 -2.41
N VAL A 344 16.05 -2.27 -3.49
CA VAL A 344 17.08 -1.51 -4.22
C VAL A 344 16.68 -0.03 -4.26
N ASP A 345 17.65 0.86 -4.02
CA ASP A 345 17.45 2.31 -4.02
C ASP A 345 17.68 2.88 -5.44
N PRO A 346 16.67 3.51 -6.08
CA PRO A 346 16.80 4.05 -7.43
C PRO A 346 17.71 5.28 -7.52
N SER A 347 18.01 5.92 -6.39
CA SER A 347 18.82 7.15 -6.34
C SER A 347 20.31 6.90 -6.12
N ARG A 348 20.72 5.65 -5.87
CA ARG A 348 22.10 5.32 -5.44
C ARG A 348 22.71 4.13 -6.17
N VAL A 349 24.03 4.21 -6.31
CA VAL A 349 24.90 3.17 -6.87
C VAL A 349 26.12 2.97 -5.96
N GLU A 350 26.73 1.79 -5.98
CA GLU A 350 27.91 1.46 -5.16
C GLU A 350 29.02 0.78 -5.97
N GLY A 351 29.92 1.58 -6.55
CA GLY A 351 31.00 1.07 -7.40
C GLY A 351 30.48 0.55 -8.75
N THR A 352 31.13 -0.49 -9.29
CA THR A 352 30.90 -0.98 -10.65
C THR A 352 30.88 -2.50 -10.76
N THR A 353 30.16 -3.01 -11.76
CA THR A 353 30.13 -4.43 -12.15
C THR A 353 30.35 -4.59 -13.66
N GLU A 354 31.01 -5.67 -14.08
CA GLU A 354 31.08 -6.05 -15.49
C GLU A 354 29.73 -6.66 -15.94
N VAL A 355 29.26 -6.28 -17.12
CA VAL A 355 28.02 -6.76 -17.77
C VAL A 355 28.23 -6.94 -19.29
N SER A 356 27.30 -7.63 -19.95
CA SER A 356 27.26 -7.80 -21.40
C SER A 356 26.37 -6.71 -22.01
N GLY A 357 26.95 -5.77 -22.74
CA GLY A 357 26.22 -4.81 -23.57
C GLY A 357 25.75 -5.39 -24.90
N GLU A 358 25.50 -4.52 -25.87
CA GLU A 358 25.15 -4.93 -27.23
C GLU A 358 26.28 -5.77 -27.86
N GLY A 359 25.92 -6.82 -28.61
CA GLY A 359 26.90 -7.73 -29.23
C GLY A 359 27.77 -8.49 -28.22
N ASP A 360 27.23 -8.80 -27.03
CA ASP A 360 27.90 -9.45 -25.89
C ASP A 360 29.20 -8.74 -25.41
N GLN A 361 29.40 -7.47 -25.79
CA GLN A 361 30.58 -6.69 -25.40
C GLN A 361 30.65 -6.50 -23.88
N LYS A 362 31.82 -6.69 -23.27
CA LYS A 362 32.05 -6.43 -21.84
C LYS A 362 32.03 -4.93 -21.57
N VAL A 363 31.15 -4.49 -20.67
CA VAL A 363 30.99 -3.08 -20.24
C VAL A 363 31.02 -3.02 -18.72
N ASN A 364 31.72 -2.04 -18.15
CA ASN A 364 31.61 -1.73 -16.71
C ASN A 364 30.42 -0.78 -16.49
N ALA A 365 29.41 -1.27 -15.76
CA ALA A 365 28.22 -0.50 -15.38
C ALA A 365 28.30 -0.06 -13.91
N PRO A 366 27.64 1.05 -13.51
CA PRO A 366 27.40 1.35 -12.10
C PRO A 366 26.62 0.22 -11.43
N MET A 367 27.03 -0.20 -10.23
CA MET A 367 26.32 -1.26 -9.51
C MET A 367 25.14 -0.69 -8.71
N CYS A 368 23.94 -1.25 -8.85
CA CYS A 368 22.75 -0.78 -8.14
C CYS A 368 22.92 -0.85 -6.61
N LYS A 369 22.47 0.16 -5.85
CA LYS A 369 22.59 0.14 -4.38
C LYS A 369 21.49 -0.71 -3.74
N GLU A 370 21.87 -1.87 -3.21
CA GLU A 370 20.98 -2.66 -2.35
C GLU A 370 20.88 -2.04 -0.94
N VAL A 371 19.67 -1.92 -0.41
CA VAL A 371 19.38 -1.32 0.91
C VAL A 371 18.72 -2.28 1.90
N GLY A 372 18.30 -3.46 1.44
CA GLY A 372 17.78 -4.50 2.29
C GLY A 372 17.49 -5.79 1.53
N ARG A 373 17.39 -6.91 2.26
CA ARG A 373 16.88 -8.18 1.76
C ARG A 373 15.88 -8.74 2.76
N VAL A 374 14.79 -9.32 2.25
CA VAL A 374 13.72 -9.92 3.05
C VAL A 374 13.64 -11.40 2.71
N LYS A 375 13.88 -12.26 3.70
CA LYS A 375 13.74 -13.70 3.52
C LYS A 375 12.26 -14.08 3.45
N LEU A 376 11.94 -15.00 2.56
CA LEU A 376 10.64 -15.68 2.49
C LEU A 376 10.89 -17.14 2.91
N GLU A 377 10.17 -17.65 3.91
CA GLU A 377 10.44 -19.00 4.42
C GLU A 377 9.82 -20.04 3.47
N HIS A 378 8.60 -19.79 3.03
CA HIS A 378 7.83 -20.74 2.23
C HIS A 378 7.61 -20.27 0.79
N SER A 379 7.42 -18.97 0.56
CA SER A 379 7.16 -18.38 -0.77
C SER A 379 8.42 -18.28 -1.66
N ALA A 380 8.30 -18.66 -2.94
CA ALA A 380 9.34 -18.52 -3.97
C ALA A 380 8.89 -17.45 -5.00
N PRO A 381 9.43 -16.22 -4.94
CA PRO A 381 8.77 -15.05 -5.53
C PRO A 381 8.74 -15.11 -7.05
N TYR A 382 7.54 -15.04 -7.61
CA TYR A 382 7.25 -15.26 -9.03
C TYR A 382 6.44 -14.11 -9.66
N GLY A 383 5.48 -13.56 -8.89
CA GLY A 383 4.87 -12.26 -9.12
C GLY A 383 5.09 -11.34 -7.91
N LEU A 384 5.08 -10.02 -8.13
CA LEU A 384 5.13 -8.98 -7.10
C LEU A 384 4.15 -7.85 -7.44
N ALA A 385 3.45 -7.32 -6.43
CA ALA A 385 2.62 -6.13 -6.55
C ALA A 385 2.60 -5.35 -5.22
N ALA A 386 2.81 -4.03 -5.28
CA ALA A 386 2.73 -3.15 -4.12
C ALA A 386 1.29 -2.72 -3.83
N ASP A 387 0.93 -2.64 -2.55
CA ASP A 387 -0.30 -2.00 -2.10
C ASP A 387 -0.04 -0.59 -1.54
N ARG A 388 -1.11 0.22 -1.51
CA ARG A 388 -1.08 1.63 -1.07
C ARG A 388 -0.65 1.83 0.39
N SER A 389 -0.64 0.78 1.22
CA SER A 389 -0.36 0.85 2.65
C SER A 389 1.13 0.64 3.00
N GLY A 390 2.02 0.60 2.01
CA GLY A 390 3.42 0.20 2.20
C GLY A 390 3.58 -1.32 2.32
N GLY A 391 2.60 -2.08 1.83
CA GLY A 391 2.69 -3.53 1.68
C GLY A 391 3.25 -3.91 0.31
N MET A 392 4.01 -5.00 0.26
CA MET A 392 4.39 -5.68 -0.97
C MET A 392 3.87 -7.11 -0.93
N TRP A 393 3.10 -7.53 -1.93
CA TRP A 393 2.55 -8.88 -2.03
C TRP A 393 3.32 -9.69 -3.05
N THR A 394 3.63 -10.94 -2.72
CA THR A 394 4.27 -11.88 -3.66
C THR A 394 3.46 -13.14 -3.86
N GLY A 395 3.31 -13.54 -5.13
CA GLY A 395 2.79 -14.84 -5.53
C GLY A 395 3.93 -15.80 -5.89
N ALA A 396 3.79 -17.07 -5.54
CA ALA A 396 4.82 -18.10 -5.74
C ALA A 396 4.32 -19.32 -6.51
N ASP A 397 5.17 -19.80 -7.43
CA ASP A 397 4.97 -21.02 -8.22
C ASP A 397 4.78 -22.22 -7.27
N GLN A 398 3.54 -22.74 -7.22
CA GLN A 398 3.10 -23.82 -6.33
C GLN A 398 3.30 -23.57 -4.81
N GLY A 399 3.55 -22.32 -4.41
CA GLY A 399 3.92 -21.93 -3.04
C GLY A 399 2.87 -21.09 -2.31
N GLU A 400 3.32 -20.39 -1.27
CA GLU A 400 2.49 -19.51 -0.44
C GLU A 400 2.44 -18.07 -0.97
N ILE A 401 1.36 -17.36 -0.63
CA ILE A 401 1.29 -15.90 -0.80
C ILE A 401 1.87 -15.24 0.46
N SER A 402 2.80 -14.30 0.30
CA SER A 402 3.33 -13.53 1.43
C SER A 402 3.04 -12.04 1.26
N LYS A 403 2.67 -11.37 2.37
CA LYS A 403 2.68 -9.90 2.48
C LYS A 403 3.93 -9.46 3.23
N ILE A 404 4.65 -8.50 2.69
CA ILE A 404 5.85 -7.89 3.23
C ILE A 404 5.53 -6.43 3.60
N ASP A 405 6.00 -5.99 4.76
CA ASP A 405 6.03 -4.59 5.20
C ASP A 405 7.33 -3.97 4.64
N THR A 406 7.22 -3.05 3.67
CA THR A 406 8.39 -2.59 2.91
C THR A 406 9.31 -1.70 3.74
N ALA A 407 8.73 -0.88 4.64
CA ALA A 407 9.47 -0.02 5.55
C ALA A 407 10.20 -0.84 6.63
N ALA A 408 9.53 -1.83 7.25
CA ALA A 408 10.15 -2.69 8.26
C ALA A 408 10.93 -3.89 7.70
N ARG A 409 10.95 -4.08 6.37
CA ARG A 409 11.70 -5.12 5.64
C ARG A 409 11.48 -6.53 6.20
N ARG A 410 10.22 -6.90 6.42
CA ARG A 410 9.85 -8.19 7.03
C ARG A 410 8.53 -8.70 6.49
N VAL A 411 8.36 -10.01 6.50
CA VAL A 411 7.07 -10.65 6.25
C VAL A 411 6.10 -10.31 7.39
N VAL A 412 4.84 -10.04 7.05
CA VAL A 412 3.76 -9.71 7.99
C VAL A 412 2.54 -10.60 7.87
N LEU A 413 2.35 -11.26 6.73
CA LEU A 413 1.42 -12.37 6.54
C LEU A 413 2.13 -13.42 5.67
N GLU A 414 2.02 -14.70 6.05
CA GLU A 414 2.22 -15.83 5.15
C GLU A 414 0.90 -16.61 5.08
N ILE A 415 0.52 -17.00 3.86
CA ILE A 415 -0.80 -17.50 3.53
C ILE A 415 -0.60 -18.74 2.67
N ASN A 416 -0.71 -19.91 3.31
CA ASN A 416 -0.81 -21.19 2.62
C ASN A 416 -2.22 -21.34 2.00
N PRO A 417 -2.39 -21.22 0.67
CA PRO A 417 -3.72 -21.20 0.07
C PRO A 417 -4.41 -22.58 0.14
N LYS A 418 -3.61 -23.65 0.24
CA LYS A 418 -4.04 -25.05 0.31
C LYS A 418 -5.08 -25.33 1.40
N ASP A 419 -5.05 -24.56 2.48
CA ASP A 419 -5.88 -24.78 3.66
C ASP A 419 -7.21 -23.99 3.64
N ASP A 420 -7.44 -23.10 2.64
CA ASP A 420 -8.74 -22.41 2.50
C ASP A 420 -9.73 -23.29 1.70
N PRO A 421 -10.90 -23.65 2.28
CA PRO A 421 -11.85 -24.54 1.63
C PRO A 421 -12.44 -24.00 0.32
N LYS A 422 -12.36 -22.68 0.05
CA LYS A 422 -12.83 -22.07 -1.21
C LYS A 422 -11.97 -22.43 -2.43
N LEU A 423 -10.78 -23.01 -2.23
CA LEU A 423 -9.90 -23.42 -3.32
C LEU A 423 -10.03 -24.90 -3.68
N GLU A 424 -10.94 -25.65 -3.04
CA GLU A 424 -11.27 -27.06 -3.37
C GLU A 424 -10.03 -27.99 -3.39
N GLY A 425 -8.96 -27.64 -2.67
CA GLY A 425 -7.69 -28.37 -2.65
C GLY A 425 -6.77 -28.12 -3.86
N CYS A 426 -7.02 -27.08 -4.67
CA CYS A 426 -6.21 -26.72 -5.83
C CYS A 426 -5.54 -25.33 -5.68
N TRP A 427 -4.21 -25.31 -5.66
CA TRP A 427 -3.41 -24.09 -5.62
C TRP A 427 -2.20 -24.18 -6.58
N GLU A 428 -2.06 -23.18 -7.45
CA GLU A 428 -0.87 -22.89 -8.26
C GLU A 428 -0.77 -21.37 -8.47
N PRO A 429 -0.31 -20.59 -7.47
CA PRO A 429 -0.21 -19.14 -7.62
C PRO A 429 0.81 -18.73 -8.68
N TYR A 430 0.58 -17.60 -9.34
CA TYR A 430 1.44 -17.13 -10.42
C TYR A 430 1.62 -15.60 -10.42
N GLY A 431 1.12 -14.88 -11.43
CA GLY A 431 1.05 -13.42 -11.38
C GLY A 431 0.10 -12.93 -10.28
N ILE A 432 0.36 -11.72 -9.79
CA ILE A 432 -0.38 -11.07 -8.71
C ILE A 432 -0.53 -9.58 -9.03
N THR A 433 -1.66 -8.98 -8.66
CA THR A 433 -1.95 -7.55 -8.78
C THR A 433 -2.77 -7.09 -7.56
N ILE A 434 -2.97 -5.77 -7.39
CA ILE A 434 -3.79 -5.21 -6.31
C ILE A 434 -4.98 -4.45 -6.94
N ASP A 435 -6.19 -4.64 -6.42
CA ASP A 435 -7.36 -3.89 -6.89
C ASP A 435 -7.45 -2.45 -6.33
N ARG A 436 -8.38 -1.67 -6.88
CA ARG A 436 -8.63 -0.27 -6.49
C ARG A 436 -9.05 -0.11 -5.01
N ASP A 437 -9.42 -1.19 -4.32
CA ASP A 437 -9.77 -1.21 -2.89
C ASP A 437 -8.63 -1.80 -2.02
N GLY A 438 -7.44 -2.00 -2.60
CA GLY A 438 -6.22 -2.41 -1.90
C GLY A 438 -6.09 -3.92 -1.66
N ASN A 439 -6.92 -4.74 -2.31
CA ASN A 439 -6.93 -6.20 -2.10
C ASN A 439 -6.10 -6.92 -3.16
N PRO A 440 -5.23 -7.88 -2.79
CA PRO A 440 -4.46 -8.65 -3.75
C PRO A 440 -5.33 -9.68 -4.48
N TRP A 441 -5.05 -9.82 -5.77
CA TRP A 441 -5.61 -10.82 -6.67
C TRP A 441 -4.48 -11.60 -7.33
N TYR A 442 -4.55 -12.94 -7.35
CA TYR A 442 -3.54 -13.78 -8.01
C TYR A 442 -4.14 -14.80 -8.98
N ALA A 443 -3.33 -15.20 -9.95
CA ALA A 443 -3.68 -16.22 -10.94
C ALA A 443 -3.44 -17.61 -10.34
N ASN A 444 -4.49 -18.44 -10.30
CA ASN A 444 -4.44 -19.81 -9.79
C ASN A 444 -4.35 -20.76 -11.00
N ARG A 445 -3.13 -20.84 -11.57
CA ARG A 445 -2.87 -21.17 -12.97
C ARG A 445 -3.41 -22.54 -13.40
N GLY A 446 -3.02 -23.63 -12.74
CA GLY A 446 -3.52 -24.98 -13.04
C GLY A 446 -5.00 -25.16 -12.69
N CYS A 447 -5.50 -24.37 -11.75
CA CYS A 447 -6.85 -24.44 -11.20
C CYS A 447 -7.89 -23.64 -12.00
N LYS A 448 -7.47 -22.96 -13.08
CA LYS A 448 -8.35 -22.24 -14.02
C LYS A 448 -9.26 -21.20 -13.35
N ASN A 449 -8.73 -20.53 -12.33
CA ASN A 449 -9.41 -19.43 -11.64
C ASN A 449 -8.42 -18.31 -11.27
N VAL A 450 -8.95 -17.16 -10.88
CA VAL A 450 -8.23 -16.12 -10.14
C VAL A 450 -8.80 -16.00 -8.73
N VAL A 451 -7.97 -15.60 -7.77
CA VAL A 451 -8.33 -15.62 -6.34
C VAL A 451 -8.09 -14.24 -5.73
N LYS A 452 -9.08 -13.72 -5.01
CA LYS A 452 -9.02 -12.48 -4.22
C LYS A 452 -8.80 -12.80 -2.74
N LEU A 453 -7.93 -12.05 -2.06
CA LEU A 453 -7.73 -12.11 -0.61
C LEU A 453 -8.10 -10.79 0.07
N ASP A 454 -8.53 -10.79 1.34
CA ASP A 454 -8.63 -9.55 2.13
C ASP A 454 -7.22 -9.08 2.54
N SER A 455 -6.94 -7.80 2.31
CA SER A 455 -5.58 -7.21 2.44
C SER A 455 -5.03 -7.09 3.85
N ARG A 456 -5.85 -7.39 4.88
CA ARG A 456 -5.52 -7.27 6.31
C ARG A 456 -5.38 -8.63 7.00
N THR A 457 -6.15 -9.63 6.55
CA THR A 457 -6.24 -10.97 7.14
C THR A 457 -5.66 -12.08 6.27
N GLY A 458 -5.46 -11.82 4.97
CA GLY A 458 -4.94 -12.80 4.01
C GLY A 458 -5.92 -13.91 3.62
N ARG A 459 -7.15 -13.91 4.15
CA ARG A 459 -8.18 -14.92 3.86
C ARG A 459 -8.68 -14.80 2.42
N VAL A 460 -8.96 -15.93 1.76
CA VAL A 460 -9.62 -15.92 0.45
C VAL A 460 -11.03 -15.34 0.61
N THR A 461 -11.33 -14.27 -0.11
CA THR A 461 -12.68 -13.69 -0.18
C THR A 461 -13.49 -14.28 -1.32
N GLY A 462 -12.83 -14.73 -2.41
CA GLY A 462 -13.47 -15.42 -3.52
C GLY A 462 -12.48 -16.02 -4.51
N ALA A 463 -12.94 -17.01 -5.28
CA ALA A 463 -12.22 -17.65 -6.36
C ALA A 463 -13.11 -17.71 -7.60
N PHE A 464 -12.63 -17.16 -8.72
CA PHE A 464 -13.48 -16.75 -9.85
C PHE A 464 -12.99 -17.42 -11.13
N LYS A 465 -13.90 -18.09 -11.85
CA LYS A 465 -13.56 -18.96 -13.00
C LYS A 465 -13.42 -18.20 -14.32
N GLY A 466 -13.65 -16.88 -14.34
CA GLY A 466 -13.67 -16.05 -15.55
C GLY A 466 -14.96 -16.22 -16.36
N GLY A 467 -14.85 -16.17 -17.68
CA GLY A 467 -15.96 -16.36 -18.61
C GLY A 467 -16.59 -17.77 -18.56
N PRO A 468 -17.70 -17.99 -19.30
CA PRO A 468 -18.51 -19.21 -19.18
C PRO A 468 -17.80 -20.52 -19.55
N GLU A 469 -16.69 -20.47 -20.30
CA GLU A 469 -15.86 -21.65 -20.61
C GLU A 469 -14.75 -21.91 -19.56
N GLY A 470 -14.57 -21.01 -18.59
CA GLY A 470 -13.43 -21.00 -17.68
C GLY A 470 -12.16 -20.34 -18.25
N LEU A 471 -11.22 -20.02 -17.36
CA LEU A 471 -9.91 -19.44 -17.70
C LEU A 471 -8.91 -20.52 -18.19
N ARG A 472 -8.32 -20.29 -19.36
CA ARG A 472 -7.39 -21.20 -20.04
C ARG A 472 -5.94 -20.88 -19.68
N GLY A 473 -5.54 -21.33 -18.49
CA GLY A 473 -4.20 -21.13 -17.93
C GLY A 473 -3.94 -19.66 -17.58
N PRO A 474 -4.72 -19.06 -16.67
CA PRO A 474 -4.54 -17.67 -16.23
C PRO A 474 -3.12 -17.47 -15.72
N ARG A 475 -2.47 -16.38 -16.13
CA ARG A 475 -1.03 -16.16 -15.88
C ARG A 475 -0.73 -14.85 -15.18
N ALA A 476 -1.25 -13.74 -15.68
CA ALA A 476 -1.07 -12.41 -15.10
C ALA A 476 -2.39 -11.67 -14.97
N LEU A 477 -2.36 -10.62 -14.16
CA LEU A 477 -3.49 -9.77 -13.88
C LEU A 477 -3.05 -8.31 -13.89
N GLY A 478 -3.87 -7.45 -14.48
CA GLY A 478 -3.76 -6.00 -14.37
C GLY A 478 -5.05 -5.47 -13.78
N ALA A 479 -4.95 -4.62 -12.77
CA ALA A 479 -6.07 -3.73 -12.43
C ALA A 479 -6.15 -2.59 -13.46
N ASP A 480 -7.33 -1.98 -13.60
CA ASP A 480 -7.52 -0.72 -14.32
C ASP A 480 -8.03 0.40 -13.38
N PRO A 481 -8.08 1.68 -13.84
CA PRO A 481 -8.52 2.80 -12.99
C PRO A 481 -9.97 2.71 -12.48
N ARG A 482 -10.82 1.89 -13.11
CA ARG A 482 -12.21 1.65 -12.66
C ARG A 482 -12.23 0.65 -11.50
N GLY A 483 -11.17 -0.15 -11.36
CA GLY A 483 -11.00 -1.24 -10.41
C GLY A 483 -11.36 -2.61 -10.98
N HIS A 484 -11.49 -2.74 -12.30
CA HIS A 484 -11.69 -4.04 -12.93
C HIS A 484 -10.36 -4.78 -13.05
N ILE A 485 -10.40 -6.10 -13.00
CA ILE A 485 -9.27 -7.02 -13.06
C ILE A 485 -9.28 -7.72 -14.41
N TRP A 486 -8.24 -7.46 -15.20
CA TRP A 486 -8.02 -8.05 -16.51
C TRP A 486 -7.05 -9.23 -16.39
N VAL A 487 -7.38 -10.39 -16.97
CA VAL A 487 -6.67 -11.66 -16.72
C VAL A 487 -6.17 -12.29 -18.02
N SER A 488 -4.85 -12.51 -18.14
CA SER A 488 -4.24 -13.11 -19.35
C SER A 488 -4.37 -14.64 -19.37
N GLU A 489 -5.10 -15.18 -20.36
CA GLU A 489 -5.30 -16.63 -20.54
C GLU A 489 -4.21 -17.25 -21.41
N SER A 490 -3.04 -17.49 -20.80
CA SER A 490 -1.80 -17.88 -21.50
C SER A 490 -1.81 -19.21 -22.26
N SER A 491 -2.90 -19.98 -22.19
CA SER A 491 -3.14 -21.19 -23.02
C SER A 491 -4.25 -20.98 -24.05
N SER A 492 -4.42 -19.74 -24.51
CA SER A 492 -5.43 -19.32 -25.50
C SER A 492 -4.99 -18.06 -26.28
N HIS A 493 -5.98 -17.31 -26.79
CA HIS A 493 -5.88 -16.00 -27.42
C HIS A 493 -6.85 -14.99 -26.76
N PHE A 494 -7.13 -15.14 -25.46
CA PHE A 494 -8.12 -14.35 -24.75
C PHE A 494 -7.58 -13.61 -23.53
N VAL A 495 -8.27 -12.53 -23.17
CA VAL A 495 -8.19 -11.84 -21.88
C VAL A 495 -9.60 -11.65 -21.34
N ASP A 496 -9.84 -12.07 -20.10
CA ASP A 496 -11.11 -11.87 -19.40
C ASP A 496 -11.07 -10.59 -18.56
N GLU A 497 -12.17 -9.84 -18.57
CA GLU A 497 -12.44 -8.72 -17.67
C GLU A 497 -13.38 -9.16 -16.53
N LEU A 498 -12.98 -8.88 -15.29
CA LEU A 498 -13.75 -9.09 -14.06
C LEU A 498 -13.93 -7.76 -13.32
N THR A 499 -15.07 -7.55 -12.66
CA THR A 499 -15.26 -6.43 -11.73
C THR A 499 -14.43 -6.63 -10.44
N SER A 500 -14.38 -5.62 -9.56
CA SER A 500 -13.72 -5.74 -8.25
C SER A 500 -14.40 -6.71 -7.27
N ASP A 501 -15.63 -7.18 -7.55
CA ASP A 501 -16.28 -8.28 -6.81
C ASP A 501 -16.10 -9.66 -7.48
N GLY A 502 -15.53 -9.71 -8.68
CA GLY A 502 -15.28 -10.93 -9.45
C GLY A 502 -16.42 -11.37 -10.37
N THR A 503 -17.43 -10.53 -10.58
CA THR A 503 -18.40 -10.70 -11.67
C THR A 503 -17.71 -10.57 -13.02
N PHE A 504 -17.88 -11.55 -13.90
CA PHE A 504 -17.38 -11.52 -15.27
C PHE A 504 -18.10 -10.46 -16.11
N VAL A 505 -17.33 -9.63 -16.82
CA VAL A 505 -17.85 -8.54 -17.66
C VAL A 505 -17.82 -8.95 -19.14
N ARG A 506 -16.62 -9.23 -19.69
CA ARG A 506 -16.44 -9.66 -21.09
C ARG A 506 -15.16 -10.47 -21.29
N ARG A 507 -15.09 -11.17 -22.41
CA ARG A 507 -13.89 -11.84 -22.94
C ARG A 507 -13.45 -11.13 -24.20
N VAL A 508 -12.17 -10.78 -24.30
CA VAL A 508 -11.60 -10.01 -25.43
C VAL A 508 -10.56 -10.84 -26.18
N ASP A 509 -10.61 -10.82 -27.51
CA ASP A 509 -9.78 -11.64 -28.40
C ASP A 509 -8.49 -10.93 -28.84
N THR A 510 -7.34 -11.60 -28.70
CA THR A 510 -6.01 -11.12 -29.10
C THR A 510 -5.60 -11.52 -30.52
N GLN A 511 -6.41 -12.32 -31.23
CA GLN A 511 -6.15 -12.73 -32.61
C GLN A 511 -5.95 -11.61 -33.64
N PRO A 512 -6.56 -10.39 -33.54
CA PRO A 512 -6.34 -9.30 -34.49
C PRO A 512 -4.87 -8.98 -34.75
N CYS A 513 -3.97 -9.22 -33.78
CA CYS A 513 -2.52 -9.14 -33.97
C CYS A 513 -1.94 -10.41 -34.61
N ALA A 514 -2.45 -10.75 -35.80
CA ALA A 514 -1.98 -11.82 -36.68
C ALA A 514 -1.93 -13.22 -36.03
N GLY A 515 -3.05 -13.67 -35.46
CA GLY A 515 -3.14 -14.95 -34.74
C GLY A 515 -2.53 -14.89 -33.33
N GLY A 516 -2.57 -13.69 -32.73
CA GLY A 516 -2.02 -13.37 -31.42
C GLY A 516 -2.47 -14.36 -30.34
N SER A 517 -1.52 -15.08 -29.77
CA SER A 517 -1.74 -16.22 -28.88
C SER A 517 -0.67 -16.34 -27.81
N SER A 518 -1.00 -17.05 -26.72
CA SER A 518 -0.24 -17.00 -25.46
C SER A 518 -0.08 -15.58 -24.93
N PRO A 519 -1.19 -14.87 -24.57
CA PRO A 519 -1.11 -13.63 -23.83
C PRO A 519 -0.47 -13.90 -22.46
N LEU A 520 0.60 -13.16 -22.14
CA LEU A 520 1.40 -13.35 -20.94
C LEU A 520 1.18 -12.25 -19.92
N GLY A 521 1.41 -11.00 -20.32
CA GLY A 521 1.21 -9.81 -19.51
C GLY A 521 -0.06 -9.08 -19.88
N VAL A 522 -0.68 -8.46 -18.87
CA VAL A 522 -1.80 -7.53 -19.05
C VAL A 522 -1.69 -6.41 -18.01
N ALA A 523 -1.85 -5.16 -18.45
CA ALA A 523 -1.82 -3.96 -17.60
C ALA A 523 -2.59 -2.82 -18.30
N SER A 524 -3.21 -1.91 -17.55
CA SER A 524 -3.72 -0.66 -18.12
C SER A 524 -2.58 0.35 -18.35
N ASP A 525 -2.78 1.37 -19.18
CA ASP A 525 -1.92 2.55 -19.28
C ASP A 525 -2.47 3.76 -18.49
N SER A 526 -1.94 4.96 -18.78
CA SER A 526 -2.31 6.22 -18.11
C SER A 526 -3.66 6.81 -18.59
N GLU A 527 -4.13 6.43 -19.79
CA GLU A 527 -5.46 6.80 -20.30
C GLU A 527 -6.52 5.78 -19.85
N GLY A 528 -6.10 4.59 -19.41
CA GLY A 528 -6.94 3.49 -18.92
C GLY A 528 -7.12 2.36 -19.94
N ASP A 529 -6.40 2.40 -21.04
CA ASP A 529 -6.46 1.41 -22.11
C ASP A 529 -5.58 0.20 -21.77
N ILE A 530 -6.01 -0.97 -22.21
CA ILE A 530 -5.51 -2.27 -21.76
C ILE A 530 -4.49 -2.80 -22.75
N TRP A 531 -3.25 -2.93 -22.29
CA TRP A 531 -2.14 -3.51 -23.02
C TRP A 531 -1.99 -4.99 -22.68
N VAL A 532 -1.76 -5.82 -23.71
CA VAL A 532 -1.61 -7.28 -23.57
C VAL A 532 -0.37 -7.75 -24.32
N ALA A 533 0.64 -8.23 -23.60
CA ALA A 533 1.89 -8.72 -24.19
C ALA A 533 1.75 -10.18 -24.66
N LEU A 534 1.89 -10.43 -25.96
CA LEU A 534 1.71 -11.73 -26.61
C LEU A 534 3.04 -12.40 -26.92
N GLN A 535 3.26 -13.62 -26.42
CA GLN A 535 4.48 -14.37 -26.71
C GLN A 535 4.62 -14.69 -28.21
N SER A 536 3.49 -14.93 -28.88
CA SER A 536 3.39 -15.16 -30.33
C SER A 536 2.29 -14.26 -30.92
N PRO A 537 2.54 -13.52 -32.02
CA PRO A 537 3.76 -13.49 -32.83
C PRO A 537 4.88 -12.59 -32.26
N GLY A 538 4.85 -12.24 -30.97
CA GLY A 538 5.83 -11.35 -30.36
C GLY A 538 5.43 -9.87 -30.49
N LYS A 539 4.17 -9.57 -30.18
CA LYS A 539 3.57 -8.24 -30.25
C LYS A 539 2.85 -7.90 -28.95
N ALA A 540 2.41 -6.67 -28.81
CA ALA A 540 1.36 -6.31 -27.85
C ALA A 540 0.07 -5.92 -28.57
N VAL A 541 -1.07 -6.22 -27.95
CA VAL A 541 -2.37 -5.67 -28.32
C VAL A 541 -2.69 -4.51 -27.40
N GLN A 542 -3.31 -3.46 -27.92
CA GLN A 542 -3.95 -2.41 -27.13
C GLN A 542 -5.46 -2.44 -27.38
N PHE A 543 -6.24 -2.35 -26.31
CA PHE A 543 -7.70 -2.22 -26.33
C PHE A 543 -8.13 -1.01 -25.52
N ARG A 544 -9.27 -0.40 -25.85
CA ARG A 544 -9.97 0.50 -24.92
C ARG A 544 -10.38 -0.25 -23.65
N SER A 545 -10.67 0.48 -22.57
CA SER A 545 -11.25 -0.11 -21.35
C SER A 545 -12.62 -0.79 -21.55
N ASP A 546 -13.29 -0.60 -22.69
CA ASP A 546 -14.50 -1.35 -23.09
C ASP A 546 -14.19 -2.61 -23.93
N GLY A 547 -12.92 -2.96 -24.12
CA GLY A 547 -12.46 -4.07 -24.95
C GLY A 547 -12.41 -3.78 -26.45
N THR A 548 -12.73 -2.57 -26.91
CA THR A 548 -12.60 -2.19 -28.33
C THR A 548 -11.13 -2.23 -28.74
N PHE A 549 -10.81 -3.05 -29.74
CA PHE A 549 -9.45 -3.14 -30.30
C PHE A 549 -8.96 -1.80 -30.85
N LEU A 550 -7.71 -1.43 -30.53
CA LEU A 550 -7.05 -0.21 -31.03
C LEU A 550 -5.92 -0.53 -32.00
N THR A 551 -4.87 -1.23 -31.55
CA THR A 551 -3.65 -1.42 -32.35
C THR A 551 -2.82 -2.65 -31.95
N CYS A 552 -1.82 -2.97 -32.77
CA CYS A 552 -0.89 -4.08 -32.62
C CYS A 552 0.57 -3.60 -32.64
N ALA A 553 1.13 -3.34 -31.45
CA ALA A 553 2.49 -2.84 -31.29
C ALA A 553 3.56 -3.94 -31.37
N PRO A 554 4.79 -3.64 -31.82
CA PRO A 554 5.18 -2.40 -32.47
C PRO A 554 4.50 -2.23 -33.84
N THR A 555 4.13 -1.00 -34.17
CA THR A 555 3.46 -0.65 -35.45
C THR A 555 4.45 -0.27 -36.56
N ASN A 556 5.65 0.19 -36.20
CA ASN A 556 6.72 0.66 -37.10
C ASN A 556 7.97 -0.24 -37.15
N ALA A 557 8.02 -1.32 -36.37
CA ALA A 557 9.20 -2.19 -36.22
C ALA A 557 8.84 -3.68 -36.34
N PRO A 558 9.83 -4.57 -36.60
CA PRO A 558 9.60 -6.02 -36.57
C PRO A 558 9.13 -6.50 -35.18
N PRO A 559 8.39 -7.62 -35.09
CA PRO A 559 8.02 -8.21 -33.80
C PRO A 559 9.21 -8.44 -32.85
N LEU A 560 8.91 -8.43 -31.56
CA LEU A 560 9.82 -8.81 -30.49
C LEU A 560 10.00 -10.34 -30.52
N LYS A 561 11.21 -10.86 -30.29
CA LYS A 561 11.42 -12.32 -30.26
C LYS A 561 11.10 -12.85 -28.88
N ASN A 562 10.07 -13.69 -28.77
CA ASN A 562 9.60 -14.27 -27.51
C ASN A 562 9.28 -13.17 -26.49
N ALA A 563 8.26 -12.35 -26.78
CA ALA A 563 7.88 -11.23 -25.91
C ALA A 563 7.40 -11.75 -24.54
N TYR A 564 8.02 -11.31 -23.43
CA TYR A 564 7.78 -11.92 -22.12
C TYR A 564 7.92 -10.91 -20.98
N THR A 565 6.89 -10.09 -20.74
CA THR A 565 6.72 -9.36 -19.47
C THR A 565 5.32 -9.57 -18.93
N TYR A 566 5.14 -9.32 -17.62
CA TYR A 566 3.83 -9.24 -16.97
C TYR A 566 3.79 -8.53 -15.59
N SER A 567 4.93 -8.09 -15.06
CA SER A 567 4.93 -7.07 -13.98
C SER A 567 4.36 -5.74 -14.53
N ASP A 568 4.25 -4.69 -13.71
CA ASP A 568 3.72 -3.38 -14.11
C ASP A 568 4.54 -2.71 -15.24
N PHE A 569 4.27 -3.11 -16.48
CA PHE A 569 5.06 -2.78 -17.66
C PHE A 569 4.65 -1.47 -18.34
N THR A 570 3.63 -0.80 -17.81
CA THR A 570 3.16 0.55 -18.18
C THR A 570 3.46 1.58 -17.08
N GLY A 571 3.56 1.15 -15.82
CA GLY A 571 3.68 2.04 -14.65
C GLY A 571 2.33 2.56 -14.16
N ALA A 572 1.21 2.08 -14.72
CA ALA A 572 -0.12 2.45 -14.26
C ALA A 572 -0.43 1.86 -12.88
N SER A 573 0.11 0.68 -12.55
CA SER A 573 -0.06 0.11 -11.21
C SER A 573 0.66 0.97 -10.17
N GLN A 574 1.82 1.54 -10.48
CA GLN A 574 2.47 2.57 -9.64
C GLN A 574 1.63 3.85 -9.53
N GLN A 575 1.07 4.36 -10.63
CA GLN A 575 0.18 5.53 -10.59
C GLN A 575 -1.10 5.27 -9.79
N MET A 576 -1.56 4.01 -9.71
CA MET A 576 -2.70 3.58 -8.90
C MET A 576 -2.31 3.16 -7.46
N ALA A 577 -1.05 2.84 -7.17
CA ALA A 577 -0.58 2.37 -5.86
C ALA A 577 0.22 3.42 -5.06
N GLY A 578 0.67 4.49 -5.71
CA GLY A 578 1.19 5.67 -5.03
C GLY A 578 0.16 6.22 -4.05
N SER A 579 0.60 6.61 -2.86
CA SER A 579 -0.29 7.26 -1.90
C SER A 579 -0.81 8.58 -2.47
N GLU A 580 -2.10 8.85 -2.31
CA GLU A 580 -2.74 10.14 -2.61
C GLU A 580 -2.27 11.22 -1.59
N ILE A 581 -0.97 11.51 -1.61
CA ILE A 581 -0.23 12.43 -0.73
C ILE A 581 0.87 13.06 -1.59
N GLY A 582 0.88 14.38 -1.72
CA GLY A 582 1.73 15.12 -2.65
C GLY A 582 0.94 16.06 -3.55
N LYS A 583 1.56 16.54 -4.64
CA LYS A 583 0.97 17.49 -5.59
C LYS A 583 0.69 16.84 -6.96
N THR A 584 -0.57 16.78 -7.32
CA THR A 584 -1.08 16.34 -8.63
C THR A 584 -1.63 17.55 -9.41
N ARG A 585 -1.71 17.45 -10.74
CA ARG A 585 -2.34 18.47 -11.61
C ARG A 585 -3.32 17.81 -12.57
N VAL A 586 -4.38 18.53 -12.89
CA VAL A 586 -5.44 18.11 -13.82
C VAL A 586 -5.67 19.25 -14.81
N GLN A 587 -5.71 18.96 -16.11
CA GLN A 587 -6.01 19.93 -17.16
C GLN A 587 -7.37 19.65 -17.80
N MET A 588 -8.16 20.71 -18.00
CA MET A 588 -9.47 20.72 -18.67
C MET A 588 -9.46 21.73 -19.80
N GLU A 589 -10.19 21.49 -20.88
CA GLU A 589 -10.06 22.27 -22.13
C GLU A 589 -11.42 22.54 -22.79
N GLN A 590 -11.51 23.66 -23.49
CA GLN A 590 -12.69 24.13 -24.23
C GLN A 590 -12.29 24.57 -25.64
N SER A 591 -13.20 24.42 -26.60
CA SER A 591 -12.98 24.82 -28.00
C SER A 591 -12.83 26.35 -28.17
N ALA A 592 -13.54 27.12 -27.34
CA ALA A 592 -13.53 28.57 -27.28
C ALA A 592 -12.92 29.08 -25.96
N ILE A 593 -12.57 30.37 -25.91
CA ILE A 593 -12.12 31.05 -24.69
C ILE A 593 -13.33 31.23 -23.77
N VAL A 594 -13.23 30.69 -22.55
CA VAL A 594 -14.27 30.74 -21.52
C VAL A 594 -13.75 31.40 -20.25
N ARG A 595 -14.66 31.86 -19.39
CA ARG A 595 -14.37 32.24 -18.01
C ARG A 595 -14.79 31.08 -17.09
N TRP A 596 -13.81 30.42 -16.49
CA TRP A 596 -14.03 29.35 -15.52
C TRP A 596 -14.52 29.95 -14.20
N LYS A 597 -15.48 29.29 -13.54
CA LYS A 597 -16.24 29.87 -12.40
C LYS A 597 -16.26 29.01 -11.15
N LEU A 598 -16.30 27.69 -11.32
CA LEU A 598 -16.61 26.76 -10.24
C LEU A 598 -15.92 25.42 -10.48
N LEU A 599 -15.28 24.86 -9.46
CA LEU A 599 -14.99 23.43 -9.37
C LEU A 599 -16.07 22.77 -8.52
N SER A 600 -16.56 21.60 -8.94
CA SER A 600 -17.48 20.76 -8.16
C SER A 600 -16.95 19.34 -8.09
N PHE A 601 -16.82 18.78 -6.89
CA PHE A 601 -16.23 17.45 -6.63
C PHE A 601 -16.91 16.77 -5.44
N ARG A 602 -16.57 15.50 -5.17
CA ARG A 602 -16.79 14.85 -3.86
C ARG A 602 -15.44 14.59 -3.21
N ALA A 603 -15.35 14.66 -1.89
CA ALA A 603 -14.10 14.46 -1.16
C ALA A 603 -14.34 13.84 0.21
N VAL A 604 -13.28 13.32 0.83
CA VAL A 604 -13.21 12.99 2.25
C VAL A 604 -11.87 13.50 2.79
N THR A 605 -11.89 14.25 3.88
CA THR A 605 -10.70 14.71 4.61
C THR A 605 -10.76 14.22 6.05
N PRO A 606 -10.26 13.02 6.35
CA PRO A 606 -10.18 12.52 7.73
C PRO A 606 -9.37 13.45 8.65
N PRO A 607 -9.56 13.39 9.98
CA PRO A 607 -8.68 14.07 10.93
C PRO A 607 -7.20 13.71 10.68
N GLY A 608 -6.32 14.72 10.74
CA GLY A 608 -4.90 14.56 10.40
C GLY A 608 -4.55 14.68 8.91
N THR A 609 -5.54 14.94 8.04
CA THR A 609 -5.33 15.10 6.58
C THR A 609 -5.66 16.50 6.08
N SER A 610 -5.18 16.84 4.88
CA SER A 610 -5.66 17.99 4.12
C SER A 610 -5.89 17.66 2.65
N LEU A 611 -6.90 18.31 2.08
CA LEU A 611 -7.15 18.44 0.65
C LEU A 611 -7.09 19.94 0.35
N CYS A 612 -6.25 20.33 -0.61
CA CYS A 612 -6.17 21.69 -1.13
C CYS A 612 -6.23 21.67 -2.66
N LEU A 613 -6.88 22.66 -3.25
CA LEU A 613 -6.91 22.87 -4.71
C LEU A 613 -6.60 24.34 -5.03
N ARG A 614 -5.81 24.57 -6.08
CA ARG A 614 -5.61 25.88 -6.71
C ARG A 614 -5.68 25.76 -8.22
N ALA A 615 -5.97 26.83 -8.95
CA ALA A 615 -6.14 26.76 -10.39
C ALA A 615 -5.55 27.95 -11.16
N ARG A 616 -5.28 27.75 -12.45
CA ARG A 616 -4.84 28.76 -13.44
C ARG A 616 -5.44 28.48 -14.80
N ALA A 617 -5.60 29.50 -15.64
CA ALA A 617 -6.13 29.36 -16.99
C ALA A 617 -5.26 30.08 -18.04
N ALA A 618 -5.32 29.60 -19.28
CA ALA A 618 -4.64 30.19 -20.44
C ALA A 618 -5.31 29.81 -21.77
N ASP A 619 -4.96 30.48 -22.86
CA ASP A 619 -5.54 30.22 -24.19
C ASP A 619 -4.98 28.99 -24.91
N SER A 620 -3.90 28.40 -24.39
CA SER A 620 -3.29 27.17 -24.91
C SER A 620 -2.49 26.42 -23.83
N LYS A 621 -2.21 25.13 -24.05
CA LYS A 621 -1.35 24.33 -23.16
C LYS A 621 0.07 24.86 -23.06
N GLN A 622 0.57 25.51 -24.11
CA GLN A 622 1.88 26.17 -24.12
C GLN A 622 1.88 27.44 -23.25
N SER A 623 0.82 28.23 -23.30
CA SER A 623 0.70 29.47 -22.50
C SER A 623 0.38 29.23 -21.03
N LEU A 624 -0.19 28.07 -20.67
CA LEU A 624 -0.35 27.65 -19.27
C LEU A 624 0.95 27.73 -18.47
N VAL A 625 2.12 27.46 -19.07
CA VAL A 625 3.41 27.47 -18.35
C VAL A 625 3.68 28.83 -17.69
N ALA A 626 3.34 29.93 -18.37
CA ALA A 626 3.49 31.31 -17.89
C ALA A 626 2.28 31.83 -17.10
N ALA A 627 1.16 31.10 -17.05
CA ALA A 627 -0.03 31.52 -16.32
C ALA A 627 0.18 31.42 -14.80
N SER A 628 -0.21 32.47 -14.08
CA SER A 628 -0.14 32.53 -12.62
C SER A 628 -1.22 31.65 -11.98
N TRP A 629 -0.86 31.00 -10.87
CA TRP A 629 -1.81 30.32 -10.00
C TRP A 629 -2.65 31.32 -9.21
N GLY A 630 -3.96 31.07 -9.13
CA GLY A 630 -4.80 31.64 -8.07
C GLY A 630 -4.50 30.98 -6.72
N ASP A 631 -5.18 31.48 -5.69
CA ASP A 631 -5.04 31.00 -4.32
C ASP A 631 -5.47 29.53 -4.16
N ALA A 632 -4.99 28.90 -3.09
CA ALA A 632 -5.38 27.55 -2.71
C ALA A 632 -6.55 27.59 -1.72
N ASP A 633 -7.65 26.92 -2.06
CA ASP A 633 -8.74 26.61 -1.14
C ASP A 633 -8.50 25.19 -0.57
N CYS A 634 -8.72 25.00 0.72
CA CYS A 634 -8.46 23.76 1.44
C CYS A 634 -9.71 23.24 2.17
N PRO A 635 -10.77 22.85 1.44
CA PRO A 635 -12.06 22.52 2.03
C PRO A 635 -12.01 21.19 2.80
N ARG A 636 -12.66 21.17 3.97
CA ARG A 636 -12.83 19.95 4.78
C ARG A 636 -14.17 19.28 4.48
N ALA A 637 -14.12 17.99 4.15
CA ALA A 637 -15.28 17.15 3.88
C ALA A 637 -15.30 15.94 4.83
N ALA A 638 -16.29 15.85 5.73
CA ALA A 638 -16.34 14.81 6.76
C ALA A 638 -16.79 13.43 6.25
N ALA A 639 -17.37 13.38 5.05
CA ALA A 639 -17.79 12.22 4.28
C ALA A 639 -17.81 12.63 2.80
N TRP A 640 -18.16 11.74 1.86
CA TRP A 640 -18.20 11.96 0.39
C TRP A 640 -19.23 13.01 -0.09
N THR A 641 -19.16 14.22 0.44
CA THR A 641 -20.12 15.30 0.25
C THR A 641 -19.81 16.09 -1.03
N PRO A 642 -20.83 16.40 -1.87
CA PRO A 642 -20.69 17.34 -2.98
C PRO A 642 -20.17 18.69 -2.49
N THR A 643 -18.95 19.01 -2.88
CA THR A 643 -18.17 20.18 -2.48
C THR A 643 -17.99 21.10 -3.68
N ARG A 644 -18.03 22.41 -3.45
CA ARG A 644 -17.97 23.45 -4.50
C ARG A 644 -16.97 24.53 -4.12
N MET A 645 -15.94 24.70 -4.95
CA MET A 645 -14.92 25.76 -4.82
C MET A 645 -15.15 26.79 -5.93
N SER A 646 -15.22 28.07 -5.58
CA SER A 646 -15.28 29.14 -6.59
C SER A 646 -13.89 29.45 -7.15
N LEU A 647 -13.81 29.65 -8.46
CA LEU A 647 -12.59 30.05 -9.17
C LEU A 647 -12.43 31.58 -9.27
N GLY A 648 -13.23 32.33 -8.52
CA GLY A 648 -13.27 33.79 -8.56
C GLY A 648 -13.75 34.33 -9.92
N GLN A 649 -13.19 35.48 -10.34
CA GLN A 649 -13.56 36.17 -11.58
C GLN A 649 -12.46 36.12 -12.65
N GLY A 650 -11.23 35.73 -12.29
CA GLY A 650 -10.02 35.98 -13.10
C GLY A 650 -9.60 34.86 -14.06
N LEU A 651 -10.09 33.62 -13.89
CA LEU A 651 -9.63 32.49 -14.71
C LEU A 651 -10.33 32.46 -16.07
N VAL A 652 -9.75 33.18 -17.05
CA VAL A 652 -10.16 33.19 -18.46
C VAL A 652 -9.14 32.42 -19.30
N GLY A 653 -9.62 31.59 -20.22
CA GLY A 653 -8.78 30.85 -21.16
C GLY A 653 -9.51 29.68 -21.82
N LYS A 654 -8.87 29.04 -22.80
CA LYS A 654 -9.33 27.76 -23.37
C LYS A 654 -9.01 26.57 -22.45
N VAL A 655 -7.90 26.63 -21.73
CA VAL A 655 -7.40 25.55 -20.87
C VAL A 655 -7.39 26.02 -19.43
N LEU A 656 -7.90 25.20 -18.53
CA LEU A 656 -7.79 25.32 -17.08
C LEU A 656 -6.81 24.24 -16.58
N GLU A 657 -5.88 24.59 -15.71
CA GLU A 657 -5.08 23.65 -14.93
C GLU A 657 -5.39 23.82 -13.45
N VAL A 658 -5.69 22.72 -12.77
CA VAL A 658 -5.95 22.65 -11.32
C VAL A 658 -4.82 21.84 -10.69
N GLU A 659 -4.11 22.41 -9.70
CA GLU A 659 -3.19 21.68 -8.84
C GLU A 659 -3.92 21.24 -7.58
N LEU A 660 -3.92 19.94 -7.38
CA LEU A 660 -4.41 19.21 -6.21
C LEU A 660 -3.23 18.96 -5.28
N GLU A 661 -3.32 19.38 -4.03
CA GLU A 661 -2.37 19.04 -2.97
C GLU A 661 -3.07 18.23 -1.89
N LEU A 662 -2.56 17.04 -1.63
CA LEU A 662 -3.06 16.13 -0.60
C LEU A 662 -1.98 15.92 0.45
N SER A 663 -2.34 15.94 1.72
CA SER A 663 -1.40 15.62 2.81
C SER A 663 -2.03 14.79 3.91
N SER A 664 -1.20 14.02 4.60
CA SER A 664 -1.59 13.35 5.85
C SER A 664 -0.42 13.30 6.83
N SER A 665 -0.72 13.44 8.12
CA SER A 665 0.20 13.14 9.22
C SER A 665 0.15 11.66 9.67
N ASP A 666 -0.76 10.85 9.12
CA ASP A 666 -0.94 9.43 9.44
C ASP A 666 -1.10 8.59 8.15
N PRO A 667 -0.16 7.70 7.80
CA PRO A 667 -0.26 6.83 6.63
C PRO A 667 -1.47 5.87 6.61
N ALA A 668 -2.16 5.67 7.74
CA ALA A 668 -3.42 4.91 7.79
C ALA A 668 -4.67 5.75 7.48
N SER A 669 -4.50 7.07 7.28
CA SER A 669 -5.58 8.06 7.15
C SER A 669 -5.32 8.92 5.90
N THR A 670 -6.02 8.66 4.81
CA THR A 670 -5.76 9.30 3.49
C THR A 670 -6.90 10.26 3.13
N PRO A 671 -6.63 11.51 2.72
CA PRO A 671 -7.63 12.36 2.09
C PRO A 671 -7.93 11.83 0.69
N MET A 672 -9.20 11.85 0.27
CA MET A 672 -9.64 11.32 -1.02
C MET A 672 -10.48 12.36 -1.77
N ILE A 673 -10.43 12.34 -3.11
CA ILE A 673 -11.23 13.21 -3.98
C ILE A 673 -11.72 12.46 -5.23
N SER A 674 -12.94 12.76 -5.67
CA SER A 674 -13.55 12.21 -6.89
C SER A 674 -14.43 13.25 -7.61
N ASP A 675 -14.79 12.96 -8.87
CA ASP A 675 -15.80 13.71 -9.64
C ASP A 675 -15.51 15.22 -9.83
N LEU A 676 -14.23 15.62 -9.85
CA LEU A 676 -13.77 17.01 -10.00
C LEU A 676 -14.09 17.62 -11.38
N THR A 677 -15.32 18.10 -11.53
CA THR A 677 -15.79 18.87 -12.69
C THR A 677 -15.45 20.35 -12.56
N ALA A 678 -15.38 21.07 -13.70
CA ALA A 678 -15.32 22.53 -13.73
C ALA A 678 -16.44 23.11 -14.61
N ALA A 679 -17.10 24.15 -14.12
CA ALA A 679 -18.09 24.93 -14.87
C ALA A 679 -17.48 26.25 -15.35
N ALA A 680 -17.83 26.64 -16.58
CA ALA A 680 -17.38 27.86 -17.22
C ALA A 680 -18.52 28.52 -18.02
N ILE A 681 -18.37 29.80 -18.32
CA ILE A 681 -19.28 30.59 -19.17
C ILE A 681 -18.51 31.18 -20.36
N PRO A 682 -19.16 31.47 -21.51
CA PRO A 682 -18.52 32.20 -22.61
C PRO A 682 -17.92 33.52 -22.11
N ALA A 683 -16.70 33.86 -22.52
CA ALA A 683 -15.98 35.01 -21.93
C ALA A 683 -16.67 36.38 -22.17
N GLY A 684 -17.53 36.48 -23.19
CA GLY A 684 -18.36 37.65 -23.50
C GLY A 684 -19.75 37.68 -22.84
N LYS A 685 -20.00 36.84 -21.82
CA LYS A 685 -21.17 36.88 -20.93
C LYS A 685 -20.74 36.95 -19.47
#